data_AF-A0A416HNJ8-F1
#
_entry.id   AF-A0A416HNJ8-F1
#
_cell.length_a   1.000
_cell.length_b   1.000
_cell.length_c   1.000
_cell.angle_alpha   90.00
_cell.angle_beta   90.00
_cell.angle_gamma   90.00
#
_symmetry.space_group_name_H-M   'P 1'
#
loop_
_entity.id
_entity.type
_entity.pdbx_description
1 polymer ?
#
loop_
_entity_poly.entity_id
_entity_poly.type
_entity_poly.pdbx_seq_one_letter_code
_entity_poly.pdbx_strand_id
1 'polypeptide(L)'
;MMGIEDRQKLFENPSKEYRGKPFWAWNGKLTEEELLRQIDIFEQMGFGGFFMHSRTGLETEYLGEEWFRLTRRCADYAAEKGMEAWLYDEDRWPSGSAGGMATQQPEYRASFLEMKRYTPEEWMDAQLSMEQNPCKKEGDFAAEEEPAVFAVVFRDGDMQKVRPLKPGEPLENGETAVVFTVVPAACSDNYNGYTYLDTMNRKAVGHYMQLTHERYASECGSRLGKSIPGIFTDEPHRGPLFSEFSGGKETAVPYTPSLFPEYKKRFGYSLKEKLPELFFRYTGEELSGTARDYIELCQELFLENFAQPIQDWCSANKLLFTGHVLHEDSLTAQTVMQGSLMRFYEYMDYPGVDVLTEKNDNWWIVKQIASVARQLDKKWILSELYGCTGWQMDLEDYKQVGDWQALFGINLRCPHLSWYTMKGEAKRDYPASIFFQSAWYPEYRKLEDYFSRIHALLSDTEPVCGVLVLNPIESVWARSRCGAFRGLEAVGEGIIRLEERYRDTFRILISSHIDFDYGEEDMMARHGSVRDGILYVGKSAYHTVLVTGMETMRSSTLELLAKFREQGGRLVFAGEVPGYVDVLPTDKVRSLAEKAVRIPFEEARITECCSDGKISITGKRASRVAVQCRKAGKETYLFLLNLDRDHAAGRLVLSLEEEGWPELWDAKTGKIWACRFRKKGGRLEIPLSFAAGEEKLLVIAGRDRACPIPEPHVWERVDGLPEEYDYRLSEENVCVLDKVRITTQDGTMLPRQEVLKADRALRDTLGIPWRGGEMLQPWYEEKKNGIPEKPLKEVVLEYRFEAETVPEECFLALEDREHVTGLSLGEREIPVQSAGKWLDSCFDRIVLPSGCVKKGVNVIKITYAYYKTGGIEAVYLLGRFGVRLADGGKKAVLTGLPPRLKAGDIGDQGLPFYSGRIRLKLPDLGKGLYRIRMAGTHAACIRVLGKEEALMIQAPYEAEVEEPEAVELIFGRRNTFGPLHEWPAVASAYGPGNFMTEGKAWRDSYVRIRQGILKAPVLWKERTGRPDVSEPLSKER
;
A
#
# COMPACT_ATOMS: atom_id res chain seq x y z
N MET A 1 -18.21 20.17 -20.33
CA MET A 1 -18.61 18.90 -19.69
C MET A 1 -18.92 17.89 -20.77
N MET A 2 -18.47 16.64 -20.58
CA MET A 2 -18.74 15.51 -21.47
C MET A 2 -20.22 15.11 -21.43
N GLY A 3 -20.85 14.91 -22.58
CA GLY A 3 -22.24 14.42 -22.66
C GLY A 3 -22.35 12.93 -22.31
N ILE A 4 -23.55 12.45 -21.96
CA ILE A 4 -23.78 11.07 -21.53
C ILE A 4 -23.43 10.02 -22.60
N GLU A 5 -23.60 10.33 -23.89
CA GLU A 5 -23.22 9.44 -24.99
C GLU A 5 -21.70 9.27 -25.12
N ASP A 6 -20.94 10.36 -25.00
CA ASP A 6 -19.48 10.28 -25.04
C ASP A 6 -18.92 9.62 -23.78
N ARG A 7 -19.59 9.83 -22.63
CA ARG A 7 -19.29 9.13 -21.39
C ARG A 7 -19.56 7.63 -21.51
N GLN A 8 -20.64 7.22 -22.19
CA GLN A 8 -20.88 5.81 -22.48
C GLN A 8 -19.76 5.21 -23.33
N LYS A 9 -19.32 5.88 -24.40
CA LYS A 9 -18.20 5.38 -25.23
C LYS A 9 -16.93 5.21 -24.41
N LEU A 10 -16.63 6.18 -23.56
CA LEU A 10 -15.46 6.14 -22.67
C LEU A 10 -15.60 5.04 -21.60
N PHE A 11 -16.81 4.81 -21.07
CA PHE A 11 -17.09 3.71 -20.15
C PHE A 11 -16.98 2.34 -20.84
N GLU A 12 -17.42 2.20 -22.08
CA GLU A 12 -17.29 0.94 -22.81
C GLU A 12 -15.82 0.63 -23.13
N ASN A 13 -15.07 1.67 -23.51
CA ASN A 13 -13.66 1.59 -23.88
C ASN A 13 -12.81 2.69 -23.21
N PRO A 14 -12.41 2.52 -21.94
CA PRO A 14 -11.61 3.50 -21.23
C PRO A 14 -10.24 3.70 -21.87
N SER A 15 -9.84 4.95 -22.01
CA SER A 15 -8.51 5.36 -22.42
C SER A 15 -7.46 5.10 -21.33
N LYS A 16 -6.19 5.15 -21.73
CA LYS A 16 -5.05 4.75 -20.89
C LYS A 16 -4.88 5.54 -19.59
N GLU A 17 -5.29 6.81 -19.59
CA GLU A 17 -5.13 7.68 -18.43
C GLU A 17 -5.94 7.18 -17.22
N TYR A 18 -7.05 6.48 -17.47
CA TYR A 18 -7.91 5.87 -16.44
C TYR A 18 -7.45 4.50 -15.95
N ARG A 19 -6.42 3.92 -16.59
CA ARG A 19 -5.86 2.61 -16.26
C ARG A 19 -4.73 2.74 -15.24
N GLY A 20 -4.56 1.71 -14.42
CA GLY A 20 -3.51 1.63 -13.42
C GLY A 20 -2.11 1.66 -14.04
N LYS A 21 -1.15 2.04 -13.20
CA LYS A 21 0.27 2.19 -13.54
C LYS A 21 1.07 1.52 -12.44
N PRO A 22 1.42 0.22 -12.55
CA PRO A 22 2.09 -0.49 -11.48
C PRO A 22 3.51 0.02 -11.26
N PHE A 23 4.01 -0.19 -10.04
CA PHE A 23 5.44 -0.16 -9.81
C PHE A 23 6.11 -1.31 -10.54
N TRP A 24 7.11 -0.97 -11.33
CA TRP A 24 7.96 -1.91 -12.02
C TRP A 24 9.32 -1.94 -11.35
N ALA A 25 9.50 -2.94 -10.50
CA ALA A 25 10.71 -3.16 -9.74
C ALA A 25 11.84 -3.59 -10.68
N TRP A 26 12.72 -2.64 -10.98
CA TRP A 26 14.00 -2.88 -11.62
C TRP A 26 14.98 -3.41 -10.58
N ASN A 27 15.17 -4.73 -10.63
CA ASN A 27 16.09 -5.48 -9.79
C ASN A 27 16.92 -6.45 -10.65
N GLY A 28 18.00 -7.03 -10.12
CA GLY A 28 18.92 -7.88 -10.88
C GLY A 28 19.67 -7.13 -11.98
N LYS A 29 20.22 -7.87 -12.95
CA LYS A 29 20.88 -7.30 -14.13
C LYS A 29 19.87 -7.00 -15.23
N LEU A 30 19.66 -5.72 -15.51
CA LEU A 30 18.69 -5.27 -16.50
C LEU A 30 19.20 -5.50 -17.93
N THR A 31 18.30 -5.93 -18.82
CA THR A 31 18.58 -6.09 -20.25
C THR A 31 17.46 -5.49 -21.08
N GLU A 32 17.79 -4.90 -22.22
CA GLU A 32 16.78 -4.27 -23.08
C GLU A 32 15.72 -5.27 -23.54
N GLU A 33 16.11 -6.46 -24.00
CA GLU A 33 15.19 -7.50 -24.48
C GLU A 33 14.13 -7.86 -23.44
N GLU A 34 14.55 -8.14 -22.21
CA GLU A 34 13.62 -8.51 -21.14
C GLU A 34 12.74 -7.33 -20.72
N LEU A 35 13.28 -6.12 -20.66
CA LEU A 35 12.48 -4.93 -20.34
C LEU A 35 11.39 -4.69 -21.40
N LEU A 36 11.70 -4.81 -22.68
CA LEU A 36 10.71 -4.63 -23.75
C LEU A 36 9.65 -5.74 -23.73
N ARG A 37 10.05 -7.00 -23.48
CA ARG A 37 9.10 -8.12 -23.29
C ARG A 37 8.13 -7.85 -22.14
N GLN A 38 8.62 -7.29 -21.04
CA GLN A 38 7.78 -6.96 -19.89
C GLN A 38 6.81 -5.80 -20.19
N ILE A 39 7.21 -4.83 -21.00
CA ILE A 39 6.30 -3.79 -21.49
C ILE A 39 5.13 -4.41 -22.27
N ASP A 40 5.37 -5.40 -23.14
CA ASP A 40 4.29 -6.13 -23.84
C ASP A 40 3.33 -6.84 -22.88
N ILE A 41 3.83 -7.33 -21.75
CA ILE A 41 3.01 -8.00 -20.73
C ILE A 41 2.14 -6.97 -20.00
N PHE A 42 2.66 -5.77 -19.68
CA PHE A 42 1.83 -4.71 -19.09
C PHE A 42 0.67 -4.32 -20.02
N GLU A 43 0.92 -4.25 -21.34
CA GLU A 43 -0.12 -4.04 -22.35
C GLU A 43 -1.15 -5.18 -22.35
N GLN A 44 -0.69 -6.44 -22.32
CA GLN A 44 -1.56 -7.63 -22.26
C GLN A 44 -2.46 -7.60 -21.00
N MET A 45 -1.90 -7.20 -19.87
CA MET A 45 -2.60 -7.06 -18.58
C MET A 45 -3.52 -5.83 -18.54
N GLY A 46 -3.50 -4.97 -19.56
CA GLY A 46 -4.41 -3.84 -19.69
C GLY A 46 -4.03 -2.61 -18.84
N PHE A 47 -2.76 -2.47 -18.45
CA PHE A 47 -2.26 -1.28 -17.77
C PHE A 47 -2.07 -0.10 -18.73
N GLY A 48 -2.13 1.13 -18.20
CA GLY A 48 -1.95 2.36 -18.97
C GLY A 48 -0.50 2.87 -19.02
N GLY A 49 0.37 2.32 -18.18
CA GLY A 49 1.74 2.76 -17.99
C GLY A 49 2.41 2.01 -16.85
N PHE A 50 3.55 2.49 -16.37
CA PHE A 50 4.31 1.90 -15.26
C PHE A 50 5.29 2.93 -14.67
N PHE A 51 5.72 2.72 -13.43
CA PHE A 51 6.78 3.47 -12.75
C PHE A 51 8.08 2.65 -12.71
N MET A 52 9.16 3.15 -13.32
CA MET A 52 10.46 2.45 -13.35
C MET A 52 11.19 2.64 -12.01
N HIS A 53 11.06 1.68 -11.11
CA HIS A 53 11.45 1.76 -9.70
C HIS A 53 12.67 0.89 -9.39
N SER A 54 13.78 1.46 -8.95
CA SER A 54 14.92 0.67 -8.44
C SER A 54 14.52 -0.09 -7.16
N ARG A 55 14.77 -1.41 -7.12
CA ARG A 55 14.39 -2.26 -5.98
C ARG A 55 15.49 -3.19 -5.49
N THR A 56 15.21 -3.88 -4.38
CA THR A 56 16.15 -4.77 -3.70
C THR A 56 16.79 -5.75 -4.67
N GLY A 57 18.12 -5.78 -4.70
CA GLY A 57 18.89 -6.70 -5.53
C GLY A 57 19.25 -6.15 -6.91
N LEU A 58 19.18 -4.84 -7.13
CA LEU A 58 19.60 -4.21 -8.39
C LEU A 58 21.10 -4.39 -8.64
N GLU A 59 21.46 -4.99 -9.78
CA GLU A 59 22.86 -5.17 -10.24
C GLU A 59 23.28 -4.13 -11.28
N THR A 60 22.33 -3.57 -12.06
CA THR A 60 22.63 -2.44 -12.95
C THR A 60 22.83 -1.17 -12.14
N GLU A 61 23.96 -0.47 -12.33
CA GLU A 61 24.27 0.77 -11.60
C GLU A 61 23.12 1.79 -11.67
N TYR A 62 22.54 2.12 -10.52
CA TYR A 62 21.50 3.14 -10.38
C TYR A 62 22.04 4.50 -10.85
N LEU A 63 21.29 5.14 -11.75
CA LEU A 63 21.70 6.34 -12.49
C LEU A 63 23.05 6.16 -13.25
N GLY A 64 23.50 4.94 -13.54
CA GLY A 64 24.62 4.69 -14.44
C GLY A 64 24.28 5.00 -15.90
N GLU A 65 25.27 4.91 -16.79
CA GLU A 65 25.05 5.08 -18.25
C GLU A 65 24.00 4.09 -18.77
N GLU A 66 24.10 2.83 -18.36
CA GLU A 66 23.18 1.77 -18.77
C GLU A 66 21.76 2.00 -18.23
N TRP A 67 21.62 2.49 -16.99
CA TRP A 67 20.32 2.86 -16.42
C TRP A 67 19.58 3.88 -17.29
N PHE A 68 20.25 4.97 -17.68
CA PHE A 68 19.63 5.99 -18.52
C PHE A 68 19.40 5.53 -19.95
N ARG A 69 20.29 4.71 -20.51
CA ARG A 69 20.08 4.09 -21.82
C ARG A 69 18.80 3.27 -21.82
N LEU A 70 18.61 2.40 -20.83
CA LEU A 70 17.41 1.56 -20.70
C LEU A 70 16.16 2.39 -20.41
N THR A 71 16.25 3.41 -19.54
CA THR A 71 15.14 4.34 -19.26
C THR A 71 14.63 5.01 -20.54
N ARG A 72 15.54 5.52 -21.39
CA ARG A 72 15.15 6.10 -22.69
C ARG A 72 14.49 5.07 -23.61
N ARG A 73 15.05 3.85 -23.69
CA ARG A 73 14.52 2.78 -24.55
C ARG A 73 13.12 2.35 -24.11
N CYS A 74 12.90 2.18 -22.81
CA CYS A 74 11.59 1.87 -22.25
C CYS A 74 10.57 2.98 -22.51
N ALA A 75 10.96 4.25 -22.35
CA ALA A 75 10.08 5.39 -22.63
C ALA A 75 9.69 5.48 -24.13
N ASP A 76 10.65 5.25 -25.04
CA ASP A 76 10.37 5.24 -26.48
C ASP A 76 9.43 4.10 -26.86
N TYR A 77 9.69 2.89 -26.36
CA TYR A 77 8.87 1.72 -26.66
C TYR A 77 7.47 1.81 -26.05
N ALA A 78 7.36 2.33 -24.82
CA ALA A 78 6.06 2.60 -24.20
C ALA A 78 5.23 3.58 -25.04
N ALA A 79 5.85 4.63 -25.59
CA ALA A 79 5.16 5.57 -26.46
C ALA A 79 4.66 4.91 -27.76
N GLU A 80 5.42 3.99 -28.36
CA GLU A 80 4.99 3.19 -29.52
C GLU A 80 3.76 2.33 -29.21
N LYS A 81 3.70 1.78 -27.99
CA LYS A 81 2.55 1.02 -27.46
C LYS A 81 1.41 1.88 -26.92
N GLY A 82 1.59 3.20 -26.92
CA GLY A 82 0.64 4.12 -26.34
C GLY A 82 0.55 4.07 -24.82
N MET A 83 1.53 3.52 -24.09
CA MET A 83 1.61 3.54 -22.63
C MET A 83 2.42 4.73 -22.09
N GLU A 84 2.35 4.96 -20.78
CA GLU A 84 3.11 6.00 -20.08
C GLU A 84 4.27 5.41 -19.27
N ALA A 85 5.50 5.91 -19.48
CA ALA A 85 6.68 5.50 -18.71
C ALA A 85 7.04 6.58 -17.69
N TRP A 86 6.77 6.33 -16.41
CA TRP A 86 7.00 7.27 -15.33
C TRP A 86 8.37 7.05 -14.68
N LEU A 87 9.01 8.15 -14.29
CA LEU A 87 10.25 8.12 -13.53
C LEU A 87 9.97 7.86 -12.05
N TYR A 88 10.98 7.33 -11.37
CA TYR A 88 11.04 7.21 -9.93
C TYR A 88 12.37 7.83 -9.46
N ASP A 89 12.31 8.67 -8.43
CA ASP A 89 13.41 9.59 -8.08
C ASP A 89 14.47 9.00 -7.12
N GLU A 90 14.32 7.74 -6.69
CA GLU A 90 15.14 7.14 -5.63
C GLU A 90 15.62 5.70 -5.96
N ASP A 91 16.69 5.25 -5.29
CA ASP A 91 17.09 3.85 -5.17
C ASP A 91 16.43 3.21 -3.94
N ARG A 92 15.48 2.29 -4.17
CA ARG A 92 14.51 1.82 -3.17
C ARG A 92 13.60 2.97 -2.73
N TRP A 93 13.51 3.21 -1.43
CA TRP A 93 12.70 4.22 -0.76
C TRP A 93 13.31 4.41 0.65
N PRO A 94 13.02 5.50 1.39
CA PRO A 94 12.29 6.70 0.98
C PRO A 94 13.12 7.67 0.12
N SER A 95 12.43 8.50 -0.66
CA SER A 95 13.03 9.52 -1.53
C SER A 95 13.76 10.62 -0.75
N GLY A 96 14.97 10.94 -1.18
CA GLY A 96 15.80 12.04 -0.67
C GLY A 96 17.28 11.67 -0.52
N SER A 97 17.62 10.38 -0.53
CA SER A 97 19.00 9.91 -0.34
C SER A 97 19.76 9.69 -1.65
N ALA A 98 19.06 9.43 -2.77
CA ALA A 98 19.64 8.94 -4.02
C ALA A 98 20.55 7.72 -3.81
N GLY A 99 20.04 6.67 -3.15
CA GLY A 99 20.80 5.49 -2.73
C GLY A 99 21.97 5.82 -1.81
N GLY A 100 21.82 6.86 -0.97
CA GLY A 100 22.86 7.39 -0.09
C GLY A 100 23.87 8.35 -0.74
N MET A 101 23.79 8.61 -2.04
CA MET A 101 24.70 9.54 -2.72
C MET A 101 24.55 10.99 -2.24
N ALA A 102 23.33 11.42 -1.91
CA ALA A 102 23.07 12.79 -1.45
C ALA A 102 23.60 13.06 -0.03
N THR A 103 23.87 12.02 0.75
CA THR A 103 24.19 12.12 2.18
C THR A 103 25.61 11.70 2.53
N GLN A 104 26.47 11.57 1.52
CA GLN A 104 27.91 11.34 1.71
C GLN A 104 28.54 12.46 2.54
N GLN A 105 28.20 13.71 2.24
CA GLN A 105 28.61 14.90 3.00
C GLN A 105 27.80 15.01 4.29
N PRO A 106 28.45 15.08 5.47
CA PRO A 106 27.75 15.13 6.76
C PRO A 106 26.75 16.28 6.91
N GLU A 107 27.00 17.43 6.28
CA GLU A 107 26.10 18.61 6.36
C GLU A 107 24.73 18.44 5.69
N TYR A 108 24.53 17.39 4.89
CA TYR A 108 23.24 17.08 4.23
C TYR A 108 22.45 15.99 4.95
N ARG A 109 23.02 15.39 6.00
CA ARG A 109 22.40 14.28 6.72
C ARG A 109 21.29 14.79 7.64
N ALA A 110 20.21 14.02 7.71
CA ALA A 110 19.20 14.22 8.74
C ALA A 110 19.85 14.26 10.13
N SER A 111 19.34 15.11 11.00
CA SER A 111 19.84 15.27 12.37
C SER A 111 18.67 15.43 13.32
N PHE A 112 18.91 15.18 14.60
CA PHE A 112 17.92 15.22 15.66
C PHE A 112 18.40 16.02 16.85
N LEU A 113 17.51 16.77 17.48
CA LEU A 113 17.73 17.33 18.80
C LEU A 113 17.34 16.27 19.84
N GLU A 114 18.35 15.67 20.48
CA GLU A 114 18.19 14.63 21.49
C GLU A 114 18.26 15.22 22.90
N MET A 115 17.35 14.78 23.76
CA MET A 115 17.29 15.11 25.17
C MET A 115 17.83 13.96 26.02
N LYS A 116 18.70 14.30 26.99
CA LYS A 116 19.19 13.38 28.02
C LYS A 116 18.95 13.95 29.40
N ARG A 117 18.60 13.08 30.34
CA ARG A 117 18.42 13.41 31.75
C ARG A 117 19.58 12.84 32.56
N TYR A 118 20.04 13.59 33.53
CA TYR A 118 21.10 13.19 34.45
C TYR A 118 20.63 13.43 35.88
N THR A 119 20.76 12.40 36.72
CA THR A 119 20.71 12.57 38.18
C THR A 119 21.86 13.47 38.64
N PRO A 120 21.80 14.04 39.86
CA PRO A 120 22.89 14.88 40.36
C PRO A 120 24.28 14.21 40.32
N GLU A 121 24.36 12.92 40.63
CA GLU A 121 25.60 12.14 40.59
C GLU A 121 26.10 11.96 39.15
N GLU A 122 25.22 11.52 38.25
CA GLU A 122 25.55 11.35 36.83
C GLU A 122 25.92 12.68 36.16
N TRP A 123 25.32 13.79 36.60
CA TRP A 123 25.62 15.11 36.07
C TRP A 123 27.03 15.56 36.44
N MET A 124 27.46 15.31 37.68
CA MET A 124 28.84 15.59 38.10
C MET A 124 29.85 14.79 37.26
N ASP A 125 29.58 13.50 37.03
CA ASP A 125 30.42 12.65 36.19
C ASP A 125 30.43 13.11 34.72
N ALA A 126 29.27 13.49 34.18
CA ALA A 126 29.16 14.02 32.83
C ALA A 126 29.94 15.34 32.66
N GLN A 127 29.85 16.26 33.62
CA GLN A 127 30.62 17.50 33.62
C GLN A 127 32.13 17.22 33.63
N LEU A 128 32.60 16.32 34.51
CA LEU A 128 34.01 15.92 34.56
C LEU A 128 34.47 15.30 33.23
N SER A 129 33.65 14.47 32.60
CA SER A 129 33.96 13.88 31.29
C SER A 129 34.04 14.93 30.18
N MET A 130 33.15 15.93 30.19
CA MET A 130 33.15 17.03 29.21
C MET A 130 34.36 17.95 29.38
N GLU A 131 34.82 18.15 30.62
CA GLU A 131 36.02 18.94 30.95
C GLU A 131 37.33 18.20 30.66
N GLN A 132 37.41 16.90 30.98
CA GLN A 132 38.63 16.08 30.82
C GLN A 132 38.84 15.59 29.39
N ASN A 133 37.76 15.49 28.63
CA ASN A 133 37.80 15.01 27.25
C ASN A 133 36.98 15.95 26.36
N PRO A 134 37.47 17.18 26.06
CA PRO A 134 36.83 18.11 25.13
C PRO A 134 36.86 17.60 23.67
N CYS A 135 36.98 16.28 23.48
CA CYS A 135 37.24 15.62 22.21
C CYS A 135 36.10 15.86 21.21
N LYS A 136 36.38 16.82 20.32
CA LYS A 136 36.48 16.56 18.88
C LYS A 136 37.01 15.14 18.62
N LYS A 137 36.15 14.12 18.64
CA LYS A 137 36.43 12.90 17.88
C LYS A 137 35.97 13.16 16.45
N GLU A 138 36.93 13.17 15.53
CA GLU A 138 36.68 13.15 14.10
C GLU A 138 35.70 11.99 13.79
N GLY A 139 34.47 12.33 13.42
CA GLY A 139 33.44 11.37 13.00
C GLY A 139 32.04 11.56 13.60
N ASP A 140 31.90 12.09 14.82
CA ASP A 140 30.65 11.95 15.60
C ASP A 140 29.90 13.26 15.95
N PHE A 141 30.44 14.44 15.62
CA PHE A 141 29.73 15.71 15.88
C PHE A 141 29.78 16.61 14.65
N ALA A 142 28.73 16.57 13.85
CA ALA A 142 28.45 17.58 12.84
C ALA A 142 27.45 18.60 13.40
N ALA A 143 27.85 19.40 14.39
CA ALA A 143 27.27 20.72 14.65
C ALA A 143 28.10 21.47 15.69
N GLU A 144 28.51 22.70 15.34
CA GLU A 144 29.21 23.66 16.17
C GLU A 144 28.32 24.31 17.27
N GLU A 145 27.22 23.65 17.69
CA GLU A 145 26.29 24.19 18.69
C GLU A 145 26.60 23.66 20.10
N GLU A 146 26.84 24.59 21.04
CA GLU A 146 26.97 24.25 22.46
C GLU A 146 25.68 23.58 22.99
N PRO A 147 25.80 22.54 23.84
CA PRO A 147 24.64 21.89 24.43
C PRO A 147 23.83 22.87 25.27
N ALA A 148 22.50 22.83 25.14
CA ALA A 148 21.61 23.60 26.01
C ALA A 148 21.30 22.78 27.27
N VAL A 149 21.54 23.35 28.44
CA VAL A 149 21.40 22.64 29.73
C VAL A 149 20.42 23.37 30.64
N PHE A 150 19.54 22.62 31.29
CA PHE A 150 18.52 23.11 32.20
C PHE A 150 18.51 22.29 33.49
N ALA A 151 18.24 22.95 34.60
CA ALA A 151 17.86 22.29 35.84
C ALA A 151 16.33 22.26 35.93
N VAL A 152 15.76 21.06 36.09
CA VAL A 152 14.31 20.83 36.09
C VAL A 152 13.88 20.11 37.35
N VAL A 153 12.83 20.61 38.00
CA VAL A 153 12.16 19.91 39.11
C VAL A 153 10.93 19.21 38.56
N PHE A 154 10.87 17.89 38.71
CA PHE A 154 9.74 17.08 38.28
C PHE A 154 8.80 16.73 39.44
N ARG A 155 7.51 16.62 39.14
CA ARG A 155 6.49 16.00 40.01
C ARG A 155 5.62 15.09 39.16
N ASP A 156 5.57 13.81 39.51
CA ASP A 156 4.77 12.80 38.80
C ASP A 156 5.05 12.75 37.28
N GLY A 157 6.29 13.05 36.88
CA GLY A 157 6.73 13.11 35.48
C GLY A 157 6.57 14.49 34.80
N ASP A 158 5.80 15.40 35.39
CA ASP A 158 5.56 16.75 34.87
C ASP A 158 6.54 17.78 35.44
N MET A 159 6.81 18.83 34.67
CA MET A 159 7.70 19.91 35.08
C MET A 159 7.01 20.85 36.07
N GLN A 160 7.66 21.15 37.19
CA GLN A 160 7.20 22.17 38.15
C GLN A 160 7.94 23.49 37.99
N LYS A 161 9.27 23.40 37.84
CA LYS A 161 10.18 24.52 37.74
C LYS A 161 11.29 24.18 36.77
N VAL A 162 11.76 25.20 36.07
CA VAL A 162 12.87 25.12 35.14
C VAL A 162 13.72 26.36 35.24
N ARG A 163 15.03 26.20 35.15
CA ARG A 163 15.99 27.29 34.95
C ARG A 163 17.12 26.84 34.03
N PRO A 164 17.66 27.72 33.18
CA PRO A 164 18.90 27.44 32.47
C PRO A 164 20.02 27.15 33.47
N LEU A 165 20.86 26.16 33.18
CA LEU A 165 22.00 25.79 34.01
C LEU A 165 23.30 26.20 33.29
N LYS A 166 24.09 27.08 33.91
CA LYS A 166 25.35 27.54 33.31
C LYS A 166 26.47 26.52 33.55
N PRO A 167 27.52 26.51 32.70
CA PRO A 167 28.72 25.70 32.95
C PRO A 167 29.28 25.93 34.36
N GLY A 168 29.50 24.84 35.11
CA GLY A 168 30.02 24.86 36.48
C GLY A 168 29.01 25.21 37.58
N GLU A 169 27.74 25.48 37.25
CA GLU A 169 26.69 25.74 38.24
C GLU A 169 26.15 24.42 38.83
N PRO A 170 26.01 24.29 40.17
CA PRO A 170 25.51 23.08 40.79
C PRO A 170 23.99 22.93 40.64
N LEU A 171 23.52 21.68 40.69
CA LEU A 171 22.10 21.36 40.86
C LEU A 171 21.68 21.57 42.32
N GLU A 172 20.51 22.15 42.53
CA GLU A 172 19.84 22.23 43.82
C GLU A 172 19.12 20.91 44.17
N ASN A 173 18.74 20.75 45.44
CA ASN A 173 18.08 19.54 45.90
C ASN A 173 16.74 19.31 45.17
N GLY A 174 16.59 18.13 44.55
CA GLY A 174 15.40 17.76 43.76
C GLY A 174 15.44 18.23 42.30
N GLU A 175 16.50 18.91 41.87
CA GLU A 175 16.71 19.22 40.45
C GLU A 175 17.33 18.04 39.69
N THR A 176 16.94 17.90 38.43
CA THR A 176 17.51 16.99 37.43
C THR A 176 18.13 17.82 36.32
N ALA A 177 19.37 17.51 35.91
CA ALA A 177 19.95 18.15 34.73
C ALA A 177 19.32 17.55 33.47
N VAL A 178 18.86 18.42 32.58
CA VAL A 178 18.30 18.08 31.26
C VAL A 178 19.17 18.74 30.20
N VAL A 179 19.78 17.91 29.35
CA VAL A 179 20.75 18.32 28.33
C VAL A 179 20.16 18.06 26.95
N PHE A 180 20.28 19.04 26.07
CA PHE A 180 19.88 18.93 24.67
C PHE A 180 21.09 19.02 23.76
N THR A 181 21.24 18.05 22.87
CA THR A 181 22.36 17.95 21.90
C THR A 181 21.85 17.59 20.51
N VAL A 182 22.48 18.13 19.48
CA VAL A 182 22.21 17.71 18.09
C VAL A 182 23.01 16.44 17.79
N VAL A 183 22.34 15.41 17.27
CA VAL A 183 22.94 14.14 16.85
C VAL A 183 22.57 13.83 15.40
N PRO A 184 23.52 13.44 14.55
CA PRO A 184 23.21 13.03 13.18
C PRO A 184 22.47 11.69 13.16
N ALA A 185 21.68 11.46 12.11
CA ALA A 185 21.08 10.16 11.86
C ALA A 185 22.15 9.08 11.62
N ALA A 186 21.90 7.87 12.13
CA ALA A 186 22.83 6.76 12.00
C ALA A 186 22.90 6.26 10.55
N CYS A 187 24.09 5.80 10.12
CA CYS A 187 24.23 5.16 8.81
C CYS A 187 23.65 3.73 8.81
N SER A 188 23.11 3.29 7.68
CA SER A 188 22.64 1.93 7.45
C SER A 188 22.84 1.48 6.00
N ASP A 189 22.82 0.16 5.78
CA ASP A 189 22.95 -0.44 4.45
C ASP A 189 21.71 -0.18 3.55
N ASN A 190 20.58 0.22 4.14
CA ASN A 190 19.41 0.69 3.39
C ASN A 190 19.74 1.91 2.51
N TYR A 191 20.65 2.77 2.96
CA TYR A 191 21.16 3.91 2.20
C TYR A 191 22.59 3.65 1.70
N ASN A 192 22.89 2.41 1.37
CA ASN A 192 24.20 1.97 0.87
C ASN A 192 25.39 2.38 1.77
N GLY A 193 25.19 2.32 3.09
CA GLY A 193 26.17 2.65 4.12
C GLY A 193 26.18 4.13 4.54
N TYR A 194 25.19 4.91 4.11
CA TYR A 194 24.96 6.30 4.53
C TYR A 194 23.64 6.42 5.32
N THR A 195 23.05 7.60 5.37
CA THR A 195 21.81 7.87 6.13
C THR A 195 20.83 8.70 5.30
N TYR A 196 19.68 9.02 5.87
CA TYR A 196 18.65 9.82 5.23
C TYR A 196 18.99 11.32 5.17
N LEU A 197 18.35 12.05 4.26
CA LEU A 197 18.61 13.46 3.98
C LEU A 197 17.93 14.39 4.99
N ASP A 198 18.55 15.52 5.31
CA ASP A 198 17.85 16.65 5.96
C ASP A 198 16.92 17.32 4.93
N THR A 199 15.67 16.85 4.87
CA THR A 199 14.63 17.36 3.97
C THR A 199 14.12 18.75 4.35
N MET A 200 14.47 19.26 5.54
CA MET A 200 14.16 20.63 5.96
C MET A 200 15.26 21.62 5.54
N ASN A 201 16.32 21.17 4.87
CA ASN A 201 17.45 22.00 4.46
C ASN A 201 17.52 22.20 2.94
N ARG A 202 17.39 23.46 2.50
CA ARG A 202 17.40 23.81 1.08
C ARG A 202 18.64 23.34 0.32
N LYS A 203 19.81 23.38 0.94
CA LYS A 203 21.07 22.98 0.28
C LYS A 203 21.13 21.47 0.10
N ALA A 204 20.70 20.72 1.12
CA ALA A 204 20.64 19.27 1.07
C ALA A 204 19.68 18.80 -0.04
N VAL A 205 18.46 19.32 -0.08
CA VAL A 205 17.49 19.00 -1.14
C VAL A 205 17.98 19.44 -2.52
N GLY A 206 18.59 20.63 -2.61
CA GLY A 206 19.20 21.08 -3.87
C GLY A 206 20.29 20.12 -4.38
N HIS A 207 21.09 19.55 -3.49
CA HIS A 207 22.09 18.54 -3.86
C HIS A 207 21.45 17.23 -4.31
N TYR A 208 20.42 16.75 -3.61
CA TYR A 208 19.63 15.59 -4.03
C TYR A 208 19.07 15.78 -5.45
N MET A 209 18.41 16.91 -5.72
CA MET A 209 17.84 17.22 -7.05
C MET A 209 18.91 17.30 -8.14
N GLN A 210 20.13 17.78 -7.83
CA GLN A 210 21.24 17.78 -8.78
C GLN A 210 21.68 16.36 -9.17
N LEU A 211 21.64 15.41 -8.24
CA LEU A 211 22.04 14.03 -8.47
C LEU A 211 20.98 13.22 -9.23
N THR A 212 19.70 13.54 -9.02
CA THR A 212 18.56 12.80 -9.56
C THR A 212 17.87 13.57 -10.69
N HIS A 213 17.07 14.58 -10.33
CA HIS A 213 16.17 15.32 -11.22
C HIS A 213 16.92 15.96 -12.40
N GLU A 214 17.98 16.73 -12.12
CA GLU A 214 18.79 17.39 -13.17
C GLU A 214 19.45 16.38 -14.11
N ARG A 215 19.83 15.19 -13.61
CA ARG A 215 20.40 14.14 -14.45
C ARG A 215 19.36 13.48 -15.33
N TYR A 216 18.15 13.23 -14.81
CA TYR A 216 17.03 12.80 -15.66
C TYR A 216 16.70 13.82 -16.75
N ALA A 217 16.71 15.13 -16.44
CA ALA A 217 16.52 16.17 -17.45
C ALA A 217 17.60 16.15 -18.54
N SER A 218 18.88 16.03 -18.14
CA SER A 218 19.99 15.92 -19.09
C SER A 218 19.89 14.67 -19.95
N GLU A 219 19.59 13.52 -19.34
CA GLU A 219 19.66 12.21 -19.99
C GLU A 219 18.41 11.83 -20.79
N CYS A 220 17.24 12.28 -20.37
CA CYS A 220 15.96 11.98 -21.04
C CYS A 220 15.55 13.09 -22.03
N GLY A 221 15.99 14.33 -21.79
CA GLY A 221 15.86 15.46 -22.70
C GLY A 221 14.44 15.69 -23.20
N SER A 222 14.24 15.60 -24.52
CA SER A 222 12.97 15.92 -25.18
C SER A 222 11.80 14.96 -24.90
N ARG A 223 12.05 13.89 -24.13
CA ARG A 223 11.04 12.92 -23.67
C ARG A 223 10.20 13.44 -22.51
N LEU A 224 10.74 14.34 -21.70
CA LEU A 224 10.05 14.91 -20.54
C LEU A 224 8.80 15.70 -20.97
N GLY A 225 7.70 15.47 -20.26
CA GLY A 225 6.36 15.99 -20.59
C GLY A 225 5.75 15.40 -21.85
N LYS A 226 6.29 14.28 -22.38
CA LYS A 226 5.79 13.57 -23.56
C LYS A 226 5.66 12.07 -23.30
N SER A 227 6.70 11.30 -23.64
CA SER A 227 6.74 9.86 -23.36
C SER A 227 7.04 9.56 -21.90
N ILE A 228 7.67 10.53 -21.21
CA ILE A 228 7.84 10.56 -19.76
C ILE A 228 6.97 11.68 -19.21
N PRO A 229 5.78 11.38 -18.65
CA PRO A 229 4.82 12.41 -18.24
C PRO A 229 5.14 13.01 -16.87
N GLY A 230 5.86 12.31 -15.99
CA GLY A 230 6.10 12.75 -14.63
C GLY A 230 7.08 11.89 -13.85
N ILE A 231 7.25 12.23 -12.58
CA ILE A 231 8.16 11.59 -11.63
C ILE A 231 7.43 11.30 -10.33
N PHE A 232 7.69 10.11 -9.77
CA PHE A 232 7.17 9.64 -8.49
C PHE A 232 8.20 9.87 -7.38
N THR A 233 7.75 10.43 -6.26
CA THR A 233 8.50 10.56 -5.00
C THR A 233 7.80 9.76 -3.92
N ASP A 234 8.57 8.96 -3.18
CA ASP A 234 8.06 7.92 -2.30
C ASP A 234 8.47 8.15 -0.85
N GLU A 235 7.49 8.20 0.05
CA GLU A 235 7.68 8.33 1.49
C GLU A 235 8.67 9.41 1.99
N PRO A 236 8.78 10.63 1.40
CA PRO A 236 9.65 11.64 1.95
C PRO A 236 9.18 12.07 3.34
N HIS A 237 10.10 12.39 4.24
CA HIS A 237 9.73 12.81 5.59
C HIS A 237 10.72 13.79 6.22
N ARG A 238 10.28 14.53 7.24
CA ARG A 238 11.17 15.42 8.02
C ARG A 238 11.95 14.69 9.12
N GLY A 239 11.58 13.44 9.42
CA GLY A 239 12.16 12.64 10.49
C GLY A 239 11.18 12.44 11.65
N PRO A 240 11.36 11.36 12.44
CA PRO A 240 10.48 11.01 13.56
C PRO A 240 10.54 12.01 14.71
N LEU A 241 9.37 12.35 15.26
CA LEU A 241 9.17 13.12 16.48
C LEU A 241 8.83 12.19 17.66
N PHE A 242 9.68 12.13 18.68
CA PHE A 242 9.48 11.29 19.88
C PHE A 242 9.16 9.82 19.57
N SER A 243 9.82 9.22 18.58
CA SER A 243 9.54 7.87 18.14
C SER A 243 10.81 7.11 17.76
N GLU A 244 10.86 5.82 18.05
CA GLU A 244 11.92 4.88 17.63
C GLU A 244 11.76 4.41 16.17
N PHE A 245 10.67 4.80 15.51
CA PHE A 245 10.44 4.47 14.10
C PHE A 245 11.54 5.06 13.20
N SER A 246 11.93 4.34 12.13
CA SER A 246 12.95 4.74 11.15
C SER A 246 14.26 5.27 11.78
N GLY A 247 14.72 4.61 12.84
CA GLY A 247 16.00 4.95 13.50
C GLY A 247 15.94 6.20 14.40
N GLY A 248 14.75 6.69 14.75
CA GLY A 248 14.56 7.76 15.73
C GLY A 248 14.74 7.32 17.18
N LYS A 249 14.37 8.21 18.12
CA LYS A 249 14.32 7.94 19.56
C LYS A 249 13.12 8.64 20.20
N GLU A 250 12.54 8.04 21.25
CA GLU A 250 11.45 8.68 22.03
C GLU A 250 11.88 10.00 22.70
N THR A 251 13.19 10.19 22.89
CA THR A 251 13.80 11.39 23.49
C THR A 251 14.41 12.33 22.45
N ALA A 252 14.05 12.21 21.18
CA ALA A 252 14.58 13.05 20.12
C ALA A 252 13.50 13.63 19.20
N VAL A 253 13.80 14.76 18.58
CA VAL A 253 12.94 15.44 17.60
C VAL A 253 13.77 15.87 16.38
N PRO A 254 13.17 16.04 15.19
CA PRO A 254 13.93 16.40 13.98
C PRO A 254 14.58 17.75 14.09
N TYR A 255 15.80 17.91 13.59
CA TYR A 255 16.57 19.15 13.66
C TYR A 255 17.14 19.52 12.28
N THR A 256 17.23 20.82 12.02
CA THR A 256 17.98 21.39 10.88
C THR A 256 18.74 22.64 11.34
N PRO A 257 19.90 23.00 10.74
CA PRO A 257 20.71 24.12 11.22
C PRO A 257 19.99 25.48 11.30
N SER A 258 18.97 25.71 10.47
CA SER A 258 18.17 26.96 10.48
C SER A 258 17.05 26.99 11.52
N LEU A 259 16.83 25.90 12.28
CA LEU A 259 15.66 25.72 13.14
C LEU A 259 15.48 26.88 14.15
N PHE A 260 16.48 27.16 14.98
CA PHE A 260 16.36 28.19 16.02
C PHE A 260 16.13 29.62 15.50
N PRO A 261 16.89 30.14 14.52
CA PRO A 261 16.63 31.48 13.98
C PRO A 261 15.27 31.56 13.28
N GLU A 262 14.86 30.53 12.55
CA GLU A 262 13.56 30.51 11.87
C GLU A 262 12.38 30.40 12.84
N TYR A 263 12.54 29.65 13.94
CA TYR A 263 11.53 29.58 15.01
C TYR A 263 11.27 30.96 15.61
N LYS A 264 12.34 31.67 16.00
CA LYS A 264 12.22 33.01 16.60
C LYS A 264 11.59 34.01 15.63
N LYS A 265 11.92 33.90 14.34
CA LYS A 265 11.37 34.75 13.28
C LYS A 265 9.86 34.54 13.09
N ARG A 266 9.36 33.30 13.14
CA ARG A 266 7.95 32.98 12.90
C ARG A 266 7.06 33.18 14.12
N PHE A 267 7.51 32.78 15.32
CA PHE A 267 6.67 32.79 16.52
C PHE A 267 7.00 33.90 17.53
N GLY A 268 8.09 34.65 17.30
CA GLY A 268 8.44 35.83 18.10
C GLY A 268 9.13 35.55 19.44
N TYR A 269 9.46 34.29 19.76
CA TYR A 269 10.19 33.92 20.99
C TYR A 269 11.29 32.88 20.74
N SER A 270 12.21 32.75 21.71
CA SER A 270 13.38 31.86 21.59
C SER A 270 13.03 30.43 22.00
N LEU A 271 13.06 29.49 21.05
CA LEU A 271 12.95 28.06 21.37
C LEU A 271 14.11 27.57 22.26
N LYS A 272 15.33 28.10 22.06
CA LYS A 272 16.50 27.72 22.87
C LYS A 272 16.26 27.92 24.37
N GLU A 273 15.45 28.91 24.75
CA GLU A 273 15.12 29.23 26.16
C GLU A 273 14.00 28.34 26.73
N LYS A 274 13.25 27.65 25.87
CA LYS A 274 12.04 26.89 26.20
C LYS A 274 12.13 25.41 25.82
N LEU A 275 13.33 24.89 25.53
CA LEU A 275 13.52 23.49 25.14
C LEU A 275 12.85 22.47 26.08
N PRO A 276 12.86 22.63 27.41
CA PRO A 276 12.12 21.73 28.30
C PRO A 276 10.60 21.68 28.04
N GLU A 277 9.97 22.78 27.59
CA GLU A 277 8.53 22.87 27.27
C GLU A 277 8.15 22.11 25.98
N LEU A 278 9.13 21.80 25.12
CA LEU A 278 8.93 20.95 23.94
C LEU A 278 8.83 19.46 24.33
N PHE A 279 9.62 19.03 25.32
CA PHE A 279 9.72 17.62 25.70
C PHE A 279 8.81 17.26 26.88
N PHE A 280 8.46 18.22 27.72
CA PHE A 280 7.67 18.05 28.94
C PHE A 280 6.59 19.12 29.05
N ARG A 281 5.52 18.79 29.76
CA ARG A 281 4.47 19.74 30.14
C ARG A 281 4.68 20.25 31.56
N TYR A 282 4.16 21.43 31.87
CA TYR A 282 4.05 21.87 33.26
C TYR A 282 2.95 21.12 34.01
N THR A 283 3.10 20.96 35.32
CA THR A 283 2.06 20.34 36.17
C THR A 283 0.72 21.08 36.00
N GLY A 284 -0.29 20.37 35.53
CA GLY A 284 -1.64 20.91 35.32
C GLY A 284 -1.90 21.49 33.93
N GLU A 285 -0.89 21.55 33.06
CA GLU A 285 -1.04 21.93 31.65
C GLU A 285 -1.14 20.67 30.78
N GLU A 286 -2.14 20.62 29.89
CA GLU A 286 -2.33 19.50 28.97
C GLU A 286 -1.77 19.76 27.58
N LEU A 287 -1.74 21.02 27.17
CA LEU A 287 -1.34 21.49 25.85
C LEU A 287 -0.09 22.37 25.95
N SER A 288 0.82 22.23 24.98
CA SER A 288 2.04 23.02 24.84
C SER A 288 1.99 23.81 23.53
N GLY A 289 1.99 25.14 23.64
CA GLY A 289 2.16 26.03 22.49
C GLY A 289 3.52 25.82 21.81
N THR A 290 4.56 25.54 22.60
CA THR A 290 5.92 25.27 22.09
C THR A 290 5.98 24.02 21.25
N ALA A 291 5.29 22.94 21.64
CA ALA A 291 5.19 21.73 20.82
C ALA A 291 4.43 21.97 19.50
N ARG A 292 3.29 22.67 19.56
CA ARG A 292 2.51 23.03 18.36
C ARG A 292 3.32 23.87 17.39
N ASP A 293 3.97 24.93 17.88
CA ASP A 293 4.82 25.83 17.07
C ASP A 293 6.05 25.10 16.49
N TYR A 294 6.62 24.13 17.22
CA TYR A 294 7.74 23.34 16.74
C TYR A 294 7.35 22.47 15.54
N ILE A 295 6.23 21.76 15.67
CA ILE A 295 5.73 20.89 14.60
C ILE A 295 5.31 21.74 13.40
N GLU A 296 4.69 22.91 13.62
CA GLU A 296 4.38 23.88 12.57
C GLU A 296 5.65 24.31 11.80
N LEU A 297 6.71 24.70 12.52
CA LEU A 297 7.98 25.07 11.87
C LEU A 297 8.53 23.95 11.01
N CYS A 298 8.60 22.74 11.57
CA CYS A 298 9.16 21.60 10.86
C CYS A 298 8.32 21.23 9.63
N GLN A 299 6.99 21.33 9.73
CA GLN A 299 6.08 21.17 8.59
C GLN A 299 6.35 22.22 7.51
N GLU A 300 6.40 23.51 7.87
CA GLU A 300 6.67 24.59 6.91
C GLU A 300 8.03 24.43 6.24
N LEU A 301 9.09 24.17 7.00
CA LEU A 301 10.44 23.96 6.45
C LEU A 301 10.49 22.75 5.52
N PHE A 302 9.79 21.66 5.84
CA PHE A 302 9.72 20.50 4.95
C PHE A 302 9.01 20.84 3.63
N LEU A 303 7.89 21.57 3.67
CA LEU A 303 7.19 22.00 2.47
C LEU A 303 8.02 22.96 1.61
N GLU A 304 8.61 24.00 2.23
CA GLU A 304 9.40 25.03 1.56
C GLU A 304 10.68 24.49 0.92
N ASN A 305 11.31 23.49 1.56
CA ASN A 305 12.62 23.00 1.15
C ASN A 305 12.58 21.69 0.36
N PHE A 306 11.56 20.86 0.53
CA PHE A 306 11.41 19.58 -0.19
C PHE A 306 10.28 19.59 -1.21
N ALA A 307 9.04 19.84 -0.78
CA ALA A 307 7.85 19.68 -1.63
C ALA A 307 7.77 20.74 -2.74
N GLN A 308 7.80 22.01 -2.36
CA GLN A 308 7.69 23.13 -3.30
C GLN A 308 8.81 23.13 -4.36
N PRO A 309 10.09 22.90 -4.02
CA PRO A 309 11.16 22.97 -5.01
C PRO A 309 11.06 21.87 -6.08
N ILE A 310 10.61 20.69 -5.70
CA ILE A 310 10.38 19.58 -6.62
C ILE A 310 9.19 19.89 -7.53
N GLN A 311 8.08 20.41 -7.00
CA GLN A 311 6.93 20.85 -7.80
C GLN A 311 7.31 21.95 -8.81
N ASP A 312 8.05 22.97 -8.35
CA ASP A 312 8.53 24.08 -9.18
C ASP A 312 9.42 23.55 -10.32
N TRP A 313 10.32 22.62 -10.00
CA TRP A 313 11.20 21.99 -10.99
C TRP A 313 10.43 21.12 -12.00
N CYS A 314 9.48 20.31 -11.52
CA CYS A 314 8.62 19.49 -12.39
C CYS A 314 7.84 20.38 -13.36
N SER A 315 7.23 21.45 -12.85
CA SER A 315 6.50 22.44 -13.64
C SER A 315 7.39 23.08 -14.72
N ALA A 316 8.61 23.49 -14.36
CA ALA A 316 9.58 24.07 -15.29
C ALA A 316 10.01 23.08 -16.40
N ASN A 317 10.04 21.78 -16.10
CA ASN A 317 10.40 20.71 -17.02
C ASN A 317 9.19 20.01 -17.69
N LYS A 318 7.97 20.53 -17.48
CA LYS A 318 6.71 19.99 -18.00
C LYS A 318 6.42 18.56 -17.54
N LEU A 319 6.90 18.21 -16.36
CA LEU A 319 6.63 16.95 -15.69
C LEU A 319 5.52 17.14 -14.67
N LEU A 320 4.74 16.09 -14.48
CA LEU A 320 3.80 15.95 -13.38
C LEU A 320 4.55 15.45 -12.14
N PHE A 321 4.33 16.11 -11.01
CA PHE A 321 4.82 15.64 -9.73
C PHE A 321 3.76 14.76 -9.04
N THR A 322 4.12 13.52 -8.74
CA THR A 322 3.25 12.54 -8.07
C THR A 322 4.02 11.75 -7.02
N GLY A 323 3.32 10.97 -6.22
CA GLY A 323 3.91 10.28 -5.09
C GLY A 323 2.95 10.17 -3.92
N HIS A 324 3.47 9.77 -2.78
CA HIS A 324 2.80 9.89 -1.49
C HIS A 324 3.83 10.26 -0.41
N VAL A 325 3.41 10.31 0.85
CA VAL A 325 4.20 10.86 1.95
C VAL A 325 4.11 9.91 3.13
N LEU A 326 5.24 9.64 3.78
CA LEU A 326 5.35 8.57 4.76
C LEU A 326 4.28 8.65 5.87
N HIS A 327 3.47 7.60 5.95
CA HIS A 327 2.45 7.30 6.96
C HIS A 327 1.28 8.28 7.10
N GLU A 328 0.17 7.93 6.44
CA GLU A 328 -1.07 8.70 6.39
C GLU A 328 -2.18 8.20 7.32
N ASP A 329 -1.94 7.07 7.99
CA ASP A 329 -2.93 6.22 8.67
C ASP A 329 -3.72 6.92 9.77
N SER A 330 -3.08 7.78 10.56
CA SER A 330 -3.68 8.39 11.74
C SER A 330 -3.14 9.78 11.99
N LEU A 331 -3.84 10.57 12.82
CA LEU A 331 -3.35 11.89 13.23
C LEU A 331 -2.00 11.78 13.93
N THR A 332 -1.77 10.71 14.70
CA THR A 332 -0.48 10.43 15.34
C THR A 332 0.61 10.13 14.33
N ALA A 333 0.39 9.19 13.41
CA ALA A 333 1.42 8.79 12.45
C ALA A 333 1.86 10.00 11.59
N GLN A 334 0.89 10.80 11.15
CA GLN A 334 1.13 12.07 10.47
C GLN A 334 1.95 13.03 11.34
N THR A 335 1.57 13.23 12.61
CA THR A 335 2.28 14.12 13.54
C THR A 335 3.72 13.68 13.78
N VAL A 336 3.96 12.38 13.89
CA VAL A 336 5.29 11.82 14.17
C VAL A 336 6.24 12.10 13.00
N MET A 337 5.84 11.76 11.76
CA MET A 337 6.74 11.81 10.60
C MET A 337 6.71 13.14 9.83
N GLN A 338 5.59 13.88 9.89
CA GLN A 338 5.33 15.03 9.01
C GLN A 338 4.78 16.25 9.76
N GLY A 339 3.56 16.19 10.25
CA GLY A 339 2.73 17.35 10.57
C GLY A 339 1.37 17.16 9.91
N SER A 340 1.08 17.92 8.85
CA SER A 340 -0.20 17.89 8.14
C SER A 340 -0.01 17.45 6.69
N LEU A 341 -0.52 16.26 6.35
CA LEU A 341 -0.43 15.73 4.99
C LEU A 341 -1.25 16.51 3.98
N MET A 342 -2.38 17.05 4.41
CA MET A 342 -3.25 17.85 3.54
C MET A 342 -2.49 19.05 2.94
N ARG A 343 -1.56 19.64 3.70
CA ARG A 343 -0.70 20.73 3.22
C ARG A 343 0.35 20.25 2.21
N PHE A 344 0.85 19.02 2.34
CA PHE A 344 1.79 18.46 1.36
C PHE A 344 1.10 18.20 0.01
N TYR A 345 -0.11 17.66 0.02
CA TYR A 345 -0.87 17.37 -1.20
C TYR A 345 -1.08 18.59 -2.12
N GLU A 346 -1.04 19.82 -1.56
CA GLU A 346 -1.07 21.06 -2.35
C GLU A 346 0.05 21.12 -3.39
N TYR A 347 1.22 20.59 -3.05
CA TYR A 347 2.44 20.63 -3.86
C TYR A 347 2.64 19.42 -4.75
N MET A 348 1.64 18.56 -4.97
CA MET A 348 1.71 17.50 -5.97
C MET A 348 0.65 17.72 -7.05
N ASP A 349 0.98 17.53 -8.33
CA ASP A 349 -0.01 17.56 -9.41
C ASP A 349 -1.02 16.43 -9.22
N TYR A 350 -0.50 15.21 -9.04
CA TYR A 350 -1.27 14.00 -8.77
C TYR A 350 -0.91 13.52 -7.35
N PRO A 351 -1.50 14.12 -6.30
CA PRO A 351 -1.21 13.68 -4.95
C PRO A 351 -1.63 12.23 -4.78
N GLY A 352 -0.92 11.50 -3.92
CA GLY A 352 -1.23 10.10 -3.63
C GLY A 352 -1.20 9.75 -2.15
N VAL A 353 -1.69 8.56 -1.86
CA VAL A 353 -1.67 7.92 -0.54
C VAL A 353 -1.07 6.52 -0.64
N ASP A 354 -0.66 5.96 0.49
CA ASP A 354 -0.22 4.57 0.59
C ASP A 354 -1.20 3.69 1.39
N VAL A 355 -1.72 2.63 0.74
CA VAL A 355 -2.68 1.68 1.32
C VAL A 355 -2.33 0.24 0.91
N LEU A 356 -1.35 -0.33 1.61
CA LEU A 356 -0.66 -1.56 1.19
C LEU A 356 -1.35 -2.89 1.51
N THR A 357 -2.11 -3.00 2.60
CA THR A 357 -2.48 -4.31 3.19
C THR A 357 -3.88 -4.79 2.81
N GLU A 358 -4.06 -6.11 2.86
CA GLU A 358 -5.40 -6.73 2.86
C GLU A 358 -6.22 -6.21 4.07
N LYS A 359 -7.52 -6.04 3.90
CA LYS A 359 -8.47 -5.64 4.96
C LYS A 359 -8.19 -4.32 5.69
N ASN A 360 -7.36 -3.44 5.12
CA ASN A 360 -7.23 -2.07 5.63
C ASN A 360 -8.61 -1.36 5.59
N ASP A 361 -9.07 -0.88 6.74
CA ASP A 361 -10.33 -0.15 6.92
C ASP A 361 -10.12 1.31 7.38
N ASN A 362 -8.90 1.85 7.21
CA ASN A 362 -8.55 3.26 7.44
C ASN A 362 -9.08 4.16 6.32
N TRP A 363 -10.40 4.14 6.10
CA TRP A 363 -11.06 4.81 4.97
C TRP A 363 -10.85 6.34 4.95
N TRP A 364 -10.59 6.94 6.11
CA TRP A 364 -10.36 8.37 6.26
C TRP A 364 -9.06 8.85 5.60
N ILE A 365 -8.11 7.97 5.29
CA ILE A 365 -6.88 8.31 4.55
C ILE A 365 -7.25 8.93 3.20
N VAL A 366 -8.02 8.20 2.38
CA VAL A 366 -8.47 8.64 1.05
C VAL A 366 -9.33 9.90 1.14
N LYS A 367 -10.08 10.06 2.23
CA LYS A 367 -10.95 11.22 2.37
C LYS A 367 -10.20 12.53 2.59
N GLN A 368 -9.06 12.50 3.28
CA GLN A 368 -8.20 13.68 3.44
C GLN A 368 -7.69 14.17 2.08
N ILE A 369 -7.12 13.27 1.28
CA ILE A 369 -6.60 13.62 -0.04
C ILE A 369 -7.70 14.03 -1.02
N ALA A 370 -8.87 13.38 -0.99
CA ALA A 370 -10.03 13.76 -1.80
C ALA A 370 -10.55 15.16 -1.44
N SER A 371 -10.48 15.54 -0.17
CA SER A 371 -10.84 16.89 0.28
C SER A 371 -9.92 17.93 -0.33
N VAL A 372 -8.59 17.72 -0.26
CA VAL A 372 -7.60 18.64 -0.85
C VAL A 372 -7.74 18.72 -2.36
N ALA A 373 -7.88 17.57 -3.02
CA ALA A 373 -8.01 17.52 -4.48
C ALA A 373 -9.22 18.33 -4.97
N ARG A 374 -10.37 18.23 -4.30
CA ARG A 374 -11.56 19.04 -4.63
C ARG A 374 -11.40 20.51 -4.30
N GLN A 375 -10.80 20.83 -3.16
CA GLN A 375 -10.59 22.22 -2.75
C GLN A 375 -9.65 22.95 -3.71
N LEU A 376 -8.65 22.24 -4.24
CA LEU A 376 -7.60 22.80 -5.10
C LEU A 376 -7.72 22.45 -6.59
N ASP A 377 -8.83 21.84 -7.03
CA ASP A 377 -9.08 21.49 -8.44
C ASP A 377 -8.08 20.48 -9.05
N LYS A 378 -7.62 19.52 -8.24
CA LYS A 378 -6.72 18.45 -8.70
C LYS A 378 -7.54 17.29 -9.24
N LYS A 379 -7.28 16.95 -10.51
CA LYS A 379 -8.05 15.92 -11.23
C LYS A 379 -7.75 14.50 -10.76
N TRP A 380 -6.48 14.20 -10.51
CA TRP A 380 -6.03 12.83 -10.26
C TRP A 380 -5.59 12.66 -8.82
N ILE A 381 -5.99 11.53 -8.24
CA ILE A 381 -5.63 11.12 -6.90
C ILE A 381 -5.11 9.69 -7.00
N LEU A 382 -3.83 9.54 -6.69
CA LEU A 382 -3.10 8.29 -6.75
C LEU A 382 -3.28 7.49 -5.47
N SER A 383 -3.19 6.17 -5.57
CA SER A 383 -2.96 5.31 -4.41
C SER A 383 -1.94 4.23 -4.76
N GLU A 384 -0.86 4.16 -3.99
CA GLU A 384 -0.05 2.95 -3.88
C GLU A 384 -0.85 1.91 -3.11
N LEU A 385 -0.94 0.70 -3.68
CA LEU A 385 -1.80 -0.34 -3.13
C LEU A 385 -1.25 -1.73 -3.42
N TYR A 386 -1.59 -2.64 -2.52
CA TYR A 386 -1.26 -4.08 -2.53
C TYR A 386 0.17 -4.46 -2.14
N GLY A 387 1.03 -3.52 -1.74
CA GLY A 387 2.44 -3.89 -1.55
C GLY A 387 2.73 -4.85 -0.40
N CYS A 388 1.87 -4.93 0.61
CA CYS A 388 2.06 -5.84 1.74
C CYS A 388 1.18 -7.09 1.64
N THR A 389 0.93 -7.58 0.42
CA THR A 389 -0.05 -8.67 0.15
C THR A 389 0.60 -9.93 -0.39
N GLY A 390 0.46 -11.05 0.31
CA GLY A 390 1.16 -12.30 -0.05
C GLY A 390 0.61 -13.01 -1.29
N TRP A 391 1.34 -14.04 -1.74
CA TRP A 391 1.00 -14.86 -2.94
C TRP A 391 -0.37 -15.56 -2.92
N GLN A 392 -1.07 -15.55 -1.79
CA GLN A 392 -2.42 -16.07 -1.66
C GLN A 392 -3.50 -15.08 -2.09
N MET A 393 -3.17 -13.80 -2.26
CA MET A 393 -4.14 -12.78 -2.61
C MET A 393 -4.82 -13.10 -3.94
N ASP A 394 -6.16 -13.04 -3.93
CA ASP A 394 -6.99 -13.33 -5.09
C ASP A 394 -7.50 -12.03 -5.77
N LEU A 395 -8.11 -12.18 -6.94
CA LEU A 395 -8.66 -11.04 -7.68
C LEU A 395 -9.85 -10.37 -6.96
N GLU A 396 -10.49 -11.07 -6.02
CA GLU A 396 -11.53 -10.49 -5.19
C GLU A 396 -10.94 -9.50 -4.20
N ASP A 397 -9.90 -9.89 -3.48
CA ASP A 397 -9.22 -9.04 -2.50
C ASP A 397 -8.61 -7.80 -3.17
N TYR A 398 -8.01 -7.96 -4.36
CA TYR A 398 -7.55 -6.82 -5.16
C TYR A 398 -8.72 -5.89 -5.47
N LYS A 399 -9.84 -6.43 -5.97
CA LYS A 399 -11.04 -5.64 -6.23
C LYS A 399 -11.53 -4.92 -4.96
N GLN A 400 -11.67 -5.63 -3.85
CA GLN A 400 -12.22 -5.09 -2.61
C GLN A 400 -11.37 -3.96 -2.04
N VAL A 401 -10.03 -4.08 -2.08
CA VAL A 401 -9.13 -3.00 -1.65
C VAL A 401 -9.24 -1.78 -2.56
N GLY A 402 -9.39 -1.95 -3.87
CA GLY A 402 -9.58 -0.84 -4.80
C GLY A 402 -10.97 -0.18 -4.76
N ASP A 403 -12.03 -0.94 -4.50
CA ASP A 403 -13.42 -0.45 -4.58
C ASP A 403 -13.72 0.67 -3.59
N TRP A 404 -13.36 0.48 -2.31
CA TRP A 404 -13.63 1.48 -1.29
C TRP A 404 -12.77 2.74 -1.52
N GLN A 405 -11.56 2.57 -2.03
CA GLN A 405 -10.68 3.68 -2.38
C GLN A 405 -11.27 4.48 -3.55
N ALA A 406 -11.77 3.80 -4.59
CA ALA A 406 -12.45 4.43 -5.72
C ALA A 406 -13.74 5.15 -5.28
N LEU A 407 -14.49 4.56 -4.35
CA LEU A 407 -15.69 5.19 -3.77
C LEU A 407 -15.36 6.52 -3.09
N PHE A 408 -14.27 6.60 -2.33
CA PHE A 408 -13.92 7.81 -1.59
C PHE A 408 -13.07 8.82 -2.37
N GLY A 409 -12.59 8.47 -3.56
CA GLY A 409 -12.06 9.44 -4.52
C GLY A 409 -10.83 9.02 -5.32
N ILE A 410 -10.17 7.89 -5.00
CA ILE A 410 -9.02 7.43 -5.79
C ILE A 410 -9.46 7.16 -7.22
N ASN A 411 -8.70 7.70 -8.17
CA ASN A 411 -8.96 7.52 -9.60
C ASN A 411 -7.70 7.23 -10.43
N LEU A 412 -6.57 7.06 -9.76
CA LEU A 412 -5.33 6.57 -10.32
C LEU A 412 -4.75 5.48 -9.40
N ARG A 413 -4.63 4.26 -9.90
CA ARG A 413 -4.08 3.13 -9.14
C ARG A 413 -2.60 2.95 -9.46
N CYS A 414 -1.78 2.75 -8.42
CA CYS A 414 -0.42 2.26 -8.51
C CYS A 414 -0.30 0.88 -7.86
N PRO A 415 -0.58 -0.22 -8.58
CA PRO A 415 -0.43 -1.56 -8.03
C PRO A 415 1.03 -1.92 -7.74
N HIS A 416 1.28 -2.40 -6.53
CA HIS A 416 2.56 -2.90 -6.07
C HIS A 416 2.50 -4.44 -5.92
N LEU A 417 3.44 -5.26 -6.41
CA LEU A 417 4.66 -4.95 -7.18
C LEU A 417 4.73 -5.77 -8.47
N SER A 418 5.32 -5.24 -9.53
CA SER A 418 5.70 -6.01 -10.73
C SER A 418 7.21 -6.18 -10.80
N TRP A 419 7.72 -7.38 -10.53
CA TRP A 419 9.17 -7.63 -10.51
C TRP A 419 9.76 -7.84 -11.90
N TYR A 420 10.95 -7.26 -12.12
CA TYR A 420 11.78 -7.60 -13.28
C TYR A 420 12.27 -9.05 -13.21
N THR A 421 12.70 -9.51 -12.04
CA THR A 421 13.07 -10.91 -11.83
C THR A 421 12.80 -11.36 -10.40
N MET A 422 12.60 -12.66 -10.20
CA MET A 422 12.52 -13.29 -8.88
C MET A 422 13.89 -13.58 -8.25
N LYS A 423 15.01 -13.10 -8.82
CA LYS A 423 16.36 -13.44 -8.34
C LYS A 423 16.60 -13.04 -6.87
N GLY A 424 17.07 -13.97 -6.05
CA GLY A 424 17.53 -13.70 -4.69
C GLY A 424 16.50 -13.02 -3.79
N GLU A 425 16.92 -12.00 -3.02
CA GLU A 425 16.05 -11.29 -2.07
C GLU A 425 14.86 -10.58 -2.72
N ALA A 426 14.92 -10.27 -4.02
CA ALA A 426 13.85 -9.56 -4.71
C ALA A 426 12.50 -10.29 -4.64
N LYS A 427 12.48 -11.64 -4.67
CA LYS A 427 11.22 -12.41 -4.55
C LYS A 427 10.57 -12.37 -3.18
N ARG A 428 11.26 -11.78 -2.19
CA ARG A 428 10.82 -11.59 -0.80
C ARG A 428 10.70 -10.11 -0.44
N ASP A 429 11.06 -9.21 -1.35
CA ASP A 429 10.88 -7.77 -1.23
C ASP A 429 9.40 -7.44 -1.41
N TYR A 430 8.66 -7.45 -0.30
CA TYR A 430 7.22 -7.20 -0.23
C TYR A 430 6.42 -8.01 -1.27
N PRO A 431 6.43 -9.36 -1.16
CA PRO A 431 5.74 -10.23 -2.10
C PRO A 431 4.23 -10.16 -1.87
N ALA A 432 3.43 -10.40 -2.90
CA ALA A 432 3.73 -11.10 -4.16
C ALA A 432 3.81 -10.22 -5.41
N SER A 433 4.53 -10.72 -6.43
CA SER A 433 4.46 -10.13 -7.76
C SER A 433 3.07 -10.28 -8.37
N ILE A 434 2.48 -9.18 -8.81
CA ILE A 434 1.23 -9.17 -9.56
C ILE A 434 1.42 -9.50 -11.05
N PHE A 435 2.66 -9.74 -11.48
CA PHE A 435 3.08 -9.76 -12.87
C PHE A 435 3.18 -11.18 -13.44
N PHE A 436 3.93 -11.41 -14.53
CA PHE A 436 3.93 -12.67 -15.28
C PHE A 436 4.32 -13.92 -14.47
N GLN A 437 4.94 -13.75 -13.30
CA GLN A 437 5.25 -14.84 -12.37
C GLN A 437 3.98 -15.42 -11.71
N SER A 438 2.90 -14.65 -11.62
CA SER A 438 1.60 -15.08 -11.12
C SER A 438 0.81 -15.86 -12.18
N ALA A 439 0.22 -17.00 -11.82
CA ALA A 439 -0.49 -17.85 -12.79
C ALA A 439 -1.73 -17.19 -13.41
N TRP A 440 -2.29 -16.18 -12.74
CA TRP A 440 -3.49 -15.42 -13.13
C TRP A 440 -3.21 -14.10 -13.86
N TYR A 441 -1.95 -13.76 -14.15
CA TYR A 441 -1.61 -12.45 -14.75
C TYR A 441 -2.44 -12.10 -16.01
N PRO A 442 -2.78 -13.03 -16.94
CA PRO A 442 -3.60 -12.69 -18.10
C PRO A 442 -5.02 -12.26 -17.74
N GLU A 443 -5.57 -12.77 -16.64
CA GLU A 443 -6.91 -12.44 -16.16
C GLU A 443 -6.97 -11.06 -15.49
N TYR A 444 -5.82 -10.47 -15.11
CA TYR A 444 -5.76 -9.17 -14.46
C TYR A 444 -6.34 -8.04 -15.32
N ARG A 445 -6.33 -8.17 -16.65
CA ARG A 445 -6.99 -7.24 -17.57
C ARG A 445 -8.44 -6.99 -17.23
N LYS A 446 -9.16 -7.99 -16.70
CA LYS A 446 -10.56 -7.82 -16.28
C LYS A 446 -10.70 -6.88 -15.08
N LEU A 447 -9.71 -6.87 -14.18
CA LEU A 447 -9.67 -5.97 -13.05
C LEU A 447 -9.32 -4.53 -13.50
N GLU A 448 -8.38 -4.37 -14.43
CA GLU A 448 -8.03 -3.06 -14.96
C GLU A 448 -9.12 -2.47 -15.86
N ASP A 449 -9.79 -3.28 -16.68
CA ASP A 449 -10.99 -2.85 -17.39
C ASP A 449 -12.05 -2.39 -16.37
N TYR A 450 -12.32 -3.17 -15.33
CA TYR A 450 -13.28 -2.82 -14.28
C TYR A 450 -13.01 -1.45 -13.63
N PHE A 451 -11.80 -1.22 -13.12
CA PHE A 451 -11.48 0.06 -12.46
C PHE A 451 -11.42 1.24 -13.44
N SER A 452 -10.87 1.04 -14.64
CA SER A 452 -10.82 2.11 -15.64
C SER A 452 -12.22 2.56 -16.08
N ARG A 453 -13.21 1.65 -16.11
CA ARG A 453 -14.62 2.01 -16.32
C ARG A 453 -15.19 2.86 -15.19
N ILE A 454 -14.90 2.53 -13.93
CA ILE A 454 -15.31 3.34 -12.78
C ILE A 454 -14.71 4.74 -12.89
N HIS A 455 -13.40 4.84 -13.12
CA HIS A 455 -12.71 6.13 -13.19
C HIS A 455 -13.21 6.96 -14.38
N ALA A 456 -13.42 6.34 -15.55
CA ALA A 456 -14.02 6.98 -16.71
C ALA A 456 -15.46 7.47 -16.47
N LEU A 457 -16.27 6.70 -15.74
CA LEU A 457 -17.65 7.10 -15.42
C LEU A 457 -17.68 8.34 -14.53
N LEU A 458 -16.82 8.40 -13.53
CA LEU A 458 -16.83 9.45 -12.51
C LEU A 458 -15.99 10.68 -12.91
N SER A 459 -15.19 10.60 -13.98
CA SER A 459 -14.35 11.72 -14.44
C SER A 459 -15.17 12.93 -14.89
N ASP A 460 -14.62 14.13 -14.67
CA ASP A 460 -15.27 15.40 -15.04
C ASP A 460 -16.72 15.52 -14.50
N THR A 461 -16.95 15.03 -13.29
CA THR A 461 -18.22 15.17 -12.53
C THR A 461 -17.97 15.81 -11.16
N GLU A 462 -18.94 16.57 -10.67
CA GLU A 462 -18.88 17.32 -9.42
C GLU A 462 -19.52 16.54 -8.26
N PRO A 463 -18.81 16.26 -7.16
CA PRO A 463 -19.41 15.59 -6.00
C PRO A 463 -20.48 16.44 -5.31
N VAL A 464 -21.57 15.81 -4.90
CA VAL A 464 -22.62 16.41 -4.07
C VAL A 464 -22.21 16.30 -2.62
N CYS A 465 -21.44 17.28 -2.14
CA CYS A 465 -20.93 17.31 -0.78
C CYS A 465 -20.88 18.76 -0.29
N GLY A 466 -21.62 19.05 0.79
CA GLY A 466 -21.79 20.39 1.35
C GLY A 466 -21.48 20.49 2.84
N VAL A 467 -20.89 19.45 3.43
CA VAL A 467 -20.45 19.41 4.83
C VAL A 467 -18.93 19.51 4.90
N LEU A 468 -18.41 20.47 5.66
CA LEU A 468 -17.00 20.56 6.02
C LEU A 468 -16.80 20.08 7.47
N VAL A 469 -15.86 19.17 7.70
CA VAL A 469 -15.46 18.71 9.04
C VAL A 469 -14.07 19.27 9.35
N LEU A 470 -13.90 20.01 10.44
CA LEU A 470 -12.57 20.51 10.79
C LEU A 470 -11.64 19.36 11.20
N ASN A 471 -10.43 19.35 10.65
CA ASN A 471 -9.39 18.38 10.99
C ASN A 471 -8.71 18.80 12.32
N PRO A 472 -8.72 17.96 13.36
CA PRO A 472 -8.23 18.36 14.69
C PRO A 472 -6.72 18.17 14.89
N ILE A 473 -5.93 18.00 13.83
CA ILE A 473 -4.52 17.58 13.91
C ILE A 473 -3.64 18.50 14.78
N GLU A 474 -3.88 19.81 14.81
CA GLU A 474 -3.11 20.73 15.67
C GLU A 474 -3.35 20.52 17.17
N SER A 475 -4.49 19.91 17.54
CA SER A 475 -4.73 19.47 18.91
C SER A 475 -3.83 18.29 19.29
N VAL A 476 -3.49 17.42 18.34
CA VAL A 476 -2.48 16.36 18.55
C VAL A 476 -1.09 16.99 18.68
N TRP A 477 -0.74 17.96 17.82
CA TRP A 477 0.55 18.65 17.90
C TRP A 477 0.77 19.34 19.23
N ALA A 478 -0.25 20.01 19.76
CA ALA A 478 -0.20 20.65 21.07
C ALA A 478 -0.06 19.65 22.23
N ARG A 479 -0.41 18.38 22.04
CA ARG A 479 -0.24 17.31 23.03
C ARG A 479 1.08 16.56 22.91
N SER A 480 1.81 16.70 21.80
CA SER A 480 3.07 16.02 21.52
C SER A 480 4.13 16.33 22.56
N ARG A 481 4.79 15.28 23.07
CA ARG A 481 5.87 15.35 24.06
C ARG A 481 6.58 13.99 24.15
N CYS A 482 7.68 13.93 24.89
CA CYS A 482 8.36 12.67 25.21
C CYS A 482 7.36 11.69 25.87
N GLY A 483 7.27 10.46 25.35
CA GLY A 483 6.35 9.42 25.83
C GLY A 483 4.89 9.58 25.39
N ALA A 484 4.56 10.53 24.52
CA ALA A 484 3.22 10.65 23.93
C ALA A 484 2.92 9.53 22.90
N PHE A 485 3.97 8.96 22.31
CA PHE A 485 3.90 8.01 21.21
C PHE A 485 4.75 6.76 21.51
N ARG A 486 4.40 5.64 20.87
CA ARG A 486 5.21 4.42 20.80
C ARG A 486 5.20 3.94 19.35
N GLY A 487 6.34 4.05 18.68
CA GLY A 487 6.37 3.88 17.22
C GLY A 487 5.47 4.92 16.54
N LEU A 488 4.43 4.46 15.85
CA LEU A 488 3.46 5.32 15.15
C LEU A 488 2.09 5.37 15.86
N GLU A 489 2.01 4.82 17.07
CA GLU A 489 0.76 4.76 17.85
C GLU A 489 0.77 5.77 19.02
N ALA A 490 -0.42 6.28 19.35
CA ALA A 490 -0.62 7.14 20.51
C ALA A 490 -0.60 6.33 21.82
N VAL A 491 0.06 6.87 22.85
CA VAL A 491 0.00 6.34 24.22
C VAL A 491 -0.78 7.26 25.14
N GLY A 492 -0.77 8.57 24.88
CA GLY A 492 -1.48 9.54 25.71
C GLY A 492 -3.00 9.49 25.52
N GLU A 493 -3.75 9.34 26.62
CA GLU A 493 -5.23 9.22 26.61
C GLU A 493 -5.93 10.36 25.85
N GLY A 494 -5.42 11.59 25.96
CA GLY A 494 -5.96 12.73 25.23
C GLY A 494 -5.82 12.59 23.71
N ILE A 495 -4.70 12.06 23.22
CA ILE A 495 -4.46 11.84 21.78
C ILE A 495 -5.32 10.67 21.29
N ILE A 496 -5.36 9.56 22.04
CA ILE A 496 -6.22 8.40 21.74
C ILE A 496 -7.68 8.86 21.56
N ARG A 497 -8.19 9.70 22.48
CA ARG A 497 -9.55 10.24 22.38
C ARG A 497 -9.76 11.08 21.10
N LEU A 498 -8.79 11.91 20.71
CA LEU A 498 -8.87 12.71 19.49
C LEU A 498 -8.94 11.81 18.25
N GLU A 499 -8.10 10.77 18.19
CA GLU A 499 -8.12 9.81 17.08
C GLU A 499 -9.42 9.01 17.01
N GLU A 500 -9.95 8.57 18.15
CA GLU A 500 -11.25 7.90 18.23
C GLU A 500 -12.37 8.81 17.73
N ARG A 501 -12.40 10.09 18.16
CA ARG A 501 -13.41 11.05 17.68
C ARG A 501 -13.29 11.25 16.16
N TYR A 502 -12.08 11.43 15.65
CA TYR A 502 -11.82 11.58 14.21
C TYR A 502 -12.36 10.40 13.39
N ARG A 503 -12.03 9.17 13.80
CA ARG A 503 -12.50 7.94 13.16
C ARG A 503 -14.02 7.75 13.28
N ASP A 504 -14.58 8.00 14.46
CA ASP A 504 -16.01 7.83 14.69
C ASP A 504 -16.83 8.85 13.90
N THR A 505 -16.35 10.09 13.75
CA THR A 505 -17.00 11.10 12.90
C THR A 505 -17.07 10.64 11.44
N PHE A 506 -15.98 10.11 10.89
CA PHE A 506 -15.99 9.51 9.56
C PHE A 506 -17.06 8.43 9.45
N ARG A 507 -17.04 7.45 10.37
CA ARG A 507 -17.95 6.29 10.33
C ARG A 507 -19.41 6.70 10.44
N ILE A 508 -19.74 7.64 11.32
CA ILE A 508 -21.11 8.17 11.51
C ILE A 508 -21.64 8.84 10.23
N LEU A 509 -20.83 9.67 9.59
CA LEU A 509 -21.25 10.39 8.37
C LEU A 509 -21.46 9.41 7.21
N ILE A 510 -20.52 8.47 7.01
CA ILE A 510 -20.62 7.48 5.93
C ILE A 510 -21.77 6.48 6.17
N SER A 511 -21.97 5.98 7.39
CA SER A 511 -23.10 5.08 7.71
C SER A 511 -24.47 5.76 7.54
N SER A 512 -24.49 7.09 7.60
CA SER A 512 -25.66 7.95 7.42
C SER A 512 -25.85 8.46 6.00
N HIS A 513 -25.05 8.00 5.04
CA HIS A 513 -25.09 8.44 3.63
C HIS A 513 -24.80 9.94 3.44
N ILE A 514 -23.97 10.52 4.31
CA ILE A 514 -23.56 11.93 4.26
C ILE A 514 -22.11 12.01 3.78
N ASP A 515 -21.92 12.58 2.59
CA ASP A 515 -20.59 12.93 2.09
C ASP A 515 -20.12 14.28 2.68
N PHE A 516 -18.82 14.41 2.92
CA PHE A 516 -18.22 15.59 3.56
C PHE A 516 -16.83 15.86 2.99
N ASP A 517 -16.15 16.93 3.38
CA ASP A 517 -14.71 17.10 3.17
C ASP A 517 -14.07 17.54 4.49
N TYR A 518 -12.77 17.27 4.66
CA TYR A 518 -12.00 17.83 5.77
C TYR A 518 -11.55 19.26 5.48
N GLY A 519 -11.57 20.10 6.51
CA GLY A 519 -11.01 21.46 6.50
C GLY A 519 -9.77 21.51 7.37
N GLU A 520 -8.62 21.76 6.75
CA GLU A 520 -7.33 21.94 7.43
C GLU A 520 -7.10 23.43 7.73
N GLU A 521 -6.70 23.77 8.95
CA GLU A 521 -6.76 25.15 9.44
C GLU A 521 -5.85 26.14 8.70
N ASP A 522 -4.66 25.72 8.26
CA ASP A 522 -3.77 26.57 7.46
C ASP A 522 -4.28 26.76 6.04
N MET A 523 -4.72 25.67 5.40
CA MET A 523 -5.32 25.73 4.08
C MET A 523 -6.57 26.62 4.08
N MET A 524 -7.39 26.52 5.12
CA MET A 524 -8.56 27.37 5.32
C MET A 524 -8.17 28.83 5.55
N ALA A 525 -7.07 29.11 6.24
CA ALA A 525 -6.59 30.49 6.40
C ALA A 525 -6.20 31.12 5.05
N ARG A 526 -5.58 30.35 4.13
CA ARG A 526 -5.11 30.84 2.82
C ARG A 526 -6.19 30.83 1.73
N HIS A 527 -7.07 29.83 1.73
CA HIS A 527 -8.05 29.59 0.67
C HIS A 527 -9.51 29.73 1.11
N GLY A 528 -9.74 30.01 2.40
CA GLY A 528 -11.06 30.13 2.98
C GLY A 528 -11.72 31.48 2.71
N SER A 529 -13.00 31.47 2.36
CA SER A 529 -13.80 32.69 2.28
C SER A 529 -15.27 32.41 2.56
N VAL A 530 -16.02 33.42 3.01
CA VAL A 530 -17.46 33.28 3.28
C VAL A 530 -18.23 34.27 2.42
N ARG A 531 -19.24 33.76 1.70
CA ARG A 531 -20.18 34.53 0.89
C ARG A 531 -21.59 33.93 1.02
N ASP A 532 -22.58 34.78 1.28
CA ASP A 532 -24.00 34.43 1.34
C ASP A 532 -24.32 33.22 2.24
N GLY A 533 -23.65 33.14 3.39
CA GLY A 533 -23.85 32.04 4.35
C GLY A 533 -23.23 30.70 3.92
N ILE A 534 -22.37 30.71 2.89
CA ILE A 534 -21.62 29.55 2.39
C ILE A 534 -20.13 29.75 2.69
N LEU A 535 -19.49 28.74 3.26
CA LEU A 535 -18.04 28.69 3.43
C LEU A 535 -17.42 28.06 2.18
N TYR A 536 -16.47 28.76 1.56
CA TYR A 536 -15.67 28.25 0.46
C TYR A 536 -14.28 27.93 0.96
N VAL A 537 -13.72 26.78 0.54
CA VAL A 537 -12.29 26.49 0.63
C VAL A 537 -11.82 26.19 -0.78
N GLY A 538 -11.07 27.13 -1.36
CA GLY A 538 -10.69 27.08 -2.77
C GLY A 538 -11.92 27.00 -3.69
N LYS A 539 -12.07 25.89 -4.42
CA LYS A 539 -13.20 25.64 -5.33
C LYS A 539 -14.43 25.03 -4.67
N SER A 540 -14.28 24.47 -3.47
CA SER A 540 -15.36 23.72 -2.81
C SER A 540 -16.23 24.63 -1.93
N ALA A 541 -17.52 24.30 -1.83
CA ALA A 541 -18.53 25.11 -1.17
C ALA A 541 -19.30 24.30 -0.13
N TYR A 542 -19.45 24.86 1.07
CA TYR A 542 -19.99 24.16 2.23
C TYR A 542 -21.09 24.99 2.91
N HIS A 543 -22.27 24.38 3.06
CA HIS A 543 -23.41 24.99 3.75
C HIS A 543 -23.46 24.62 5.24
N THR A 544 -22.76 23.56 5.63
CA THR A 544 -22.64 23.09 7.02
C THR A 544 -21.18 22.92 7.39
N VAL A 545 -20.79 23.41 8.57
CA VAL A 545 -19.48 23.15 9.15
C VAL A 545 -19.67 22.41 10.46
N LEU A 546 -19.01 21.26 10.61
CA LEU A 546 -18.99 20.43 11.80
C LEU A 546 -17.65 20.58 12.52
N VAL A 547 -17.72 21.03 13.77
CA VAL A 547 -16.59 21.09 14.71
C VAL A 547 -16.77 20.00 15.75
N THR A 548 -15.81 19.08 15.84
CA THR A 548 -15.85 17.95 16.76
C THR A 548 -14.44 17.43 17.05
N GLY A 549 -14.23 16.89 18.25
CA GLY A 549 -12.97 16.24 18.60
C GLY A 549 -11.75 17.16 18.50
N MET A 550 -11.90 18.42 18.88
CA MET A 550 -10.89 19.47 18.71
C MET A 550 -10.76 20.29 20.00
N GLU A 551 -9.54 20.57 20.43
CA GLU A 551 -9.27 21.23 21.72
C GLU A 551 -8.79 22.67 21.56
N THR A 552 -7.98 22.91 20.53
CA THR A 552 -7.51 24.22 20.09
C THR A 552 -7.93 24.47 18.65
N MET A 553 -8.09 25.74 18.28
CA MET A 553 -8.28 26.18 16.90
C MET A 553 -7.44 27.42 16.60
N ARG A 554 -7.10 27.65 15.34
CA ARG A 554 -6.43 28.89 14.92
C ARG A 554 -7.36 30.08 15.09
N SER A 555 -6.80 31.24 15.43
CA SER A 555 -7.54 32.51 15.43
C SER A 555 -8.16 32.82 14.07
N SER A 556 -7.45 32.54 12.97
CA SER A 556 -7.96 32.67 11.60
C SER A 556 -9.18 31.78 11.34
N THR A 557 -9.16 30.53 11.79
CA THR A 557 -10.31 29.60 11.71
C THR A 557 -11.50 30.18 12.48
N LEU A 558 -11.29 30.63 13.72
CA LEU A 558 -12.35 31.22 14.54
C LEU A 558 -13.01 32.42 13.85
N GLU A 559 -12.22 33.32 13.26
CA GLU A 559 -12.70 34.49 12.52
C GLU A 559 -13.55 34.08 11.31
N LEU A 560 -13.08 33.08 10.56
CA LEU A 560 -13.78 32.56 9.39
C LEU A 560 -15.13 31.91 9.77
N LEU A 561 -15.16 31.12 10.85
CA LEU A 561 -16.38 30.49 11.36
C LEU A 561 -17.36 31.52 11.94
N ALA A 562 -16.86 32.57 12.60
CA ALA A 562 -17.69 33.67 13.08
C ALA A 562 -18.40 34.37 11.91
N LYS A 563 -17.65 34.72 10.86
CA LYS A 563 -18.21 35.30 9.63
C LYS A 563 -19.20 34.37 8.94
N PHE A 564 -18.89 33.08 8.85
CA PHE A 564 -19.80 32.06 8.31
C PHE A 564 -21.12 32.05 9.07
N ARG A 565 -21.05 32.06 10.41
CA ARG A 565 -22.24 32.04 11.24
C ARG A 565 -23.05 33.33 11.16
N GLU A 566 -22.38 34.49 11.13
CA GLU A 566 -23.02 35.80 10.98
C GLU A 566 -23.81 35.93 9.67
N GLN A 567 -23.35 35.29 8.60
CA GLN A 567 -24.07 35.25 7.31
C GLN A 567 -25.14 34.14 7.23
N GLY A 568 -25.45 33.46 8.34
CA GLY A 568 -26.51 32.45 8.40
C GLY A 568 -26.07 31.01 8.11
N GLY A 569 -24.77 30.77 7.95
CA GLY A 569 -24.21 29.43 7.77
C GLY A 569 -24.53 28.48 8.93
N ARG A 570 -24.66 27.18 8.62
CA ARG A 570 -24.96 26.15 9.62
C ARG A 570 -23.68 25.66 10.30
N LEU A 571 -23.31 26.31 11.40
CA LEU A 571 -22.21 25.87 12.26
C LEU A 571 -22.71 24.92 13.35
N VAL A 572 -22.10 23.73 13.45
CA VAL A 572 -22.46 22.67 14.39
C VAL A 572 -21.25 22.31 15.23
N PHE A 573 -21.38 22.36 16.56
CA PHE A 573 -20.43 21.82 17.52
C PHE A 573 -21.00 20.51 18.09
N ALA A 574 -20.31 19.39 17.84
CA ALA A 574 -20.68 18.09 18.37
C ALA A 574 -19.71 17.64 19.46
N GLY A 575 -20.23 17.39 20.66
CA GLY A 575 -19.43 17.08 21.85
C GLY A 575 -18.88 18.33 22.53
N GLU A 576 -17.63 18.25 22.99
CA GLU A 576 -16.96 19.35 23.69
C GLU A 576 -16.61 20.49 22.74
N VAL A 577 -16.85 21.73 23.18
CA VAL A 577 -16.46 22.94 22.45
C VAL A 577 -14.98 23.21 22.73
N PRO A 578 -14.13 23.51 21.73
CA PRO A 578 -12.72 23.82 21.94
C PRO A 578 -12.53 24.89 23.04
N GLY A 579 -11.63 24.61 23.97
CA GLY A 579 -11.34 25.50 25.10
C GLY A 579 -10.22 26.51 24.82
N TYR A 580 -9.54 26.36 23.68
CA TYR A 580 -8.31 27.09 23.35
C TYR A 580 -8.37 27.70 21.95
N VAL A 581 -7.68 28.83 21.78
CA VAL A 581 -7.36 29.43 20.48
C VAL A 581 -5.86 29.66 20.43
N ASP A 582 -5.20 29.17 19.39
CA ASP A 582 -3.73 29.22 19.27
C ASP A 582 -3.01 28.61 20.49
N VAL A 583 -3.62 27.59 21.12
CA VAL A 583 -3.18 26.92 22.37
C VAL A 583 -3.30 27.80 23.63
N LEU A 584 -3.98 28.95 23.55
CA LEU A 584 -4.25 29.82 24.69
C LEU A 584 -5.69 29.64 25.20
N PRO A 585 -5.93 29.44 26.52
CA PRO A 585 -7.27 29.34 27.08
C PRO A 585 -8.13 30.56 26.75
N THR A 586 -9.35 30.34 26.26
CA THR A 586 -10.25 31.44 25.93
C THR A 586 -11.72 31.03 25.89
N ASP A 587 -12.61 31.96 26.24
CA ASP A 587 -14.08 31.78 26.09
C ASP A 587 -14.59 32.20 24.70
N LYS A 588 -13.72 32.65 23.79
CA LYS A 588 -14.13 33.13 22.46
C LYS A 588 -14.84 32.06 21.62
N VAL A 589 -14.33 30.82 21.63
CA VAL A 589 -14.96 29.71 20.88
C VAL A 589 -16.32 29.35 21.49
N ARG A 590 -16.41 29.32 22.83
CA ARG A 590 -17.67 29.13 23.56
C ARG A 590 -18.70 30.20 23.19
N SER A 591 -18.27 31.47 23.12
CA SER A 591 -19.11 32.60 22.73
C SER A 591 -19.66 32.46 21.30
N LEU A 592 -18.87 31.90 20.38
CA LEU A 592 -19.34 31.56 19.03
C LEU A 592 -20.32 30.37 19.07
N ALA A 593 -19.98 29.33 19.83
CA ALA A 593 -20.80 28.12 19.94
C ALA A 593 -22.20 28.39 20.51
N GLU A 594 -22.35 29.37 21.41
CA GLU A 594 -23.66 29.84 21.93
C GLU A 594 -24.58 30.40 20.84
N LYS A 595 -24.01 30.91 19.74
CA LYS A 595 -24.76 31.41 18.57
C LYS A 595 -24.97 30.32 17.51
N ALA A 596 -24.41 29.14 17.70
CA ALA A 596 -24.38 28.01 16.77
C ALA A 596 -25.23 26.83 17.27
N VAL A 597 -25.29 25.75 16.50
CA VAL A 597 -25.95 24.51 16.92
C VAL A 597 -24.98 23.71 17.80
N ARG A 598 -25.41 23.31 19.00
CA ARG A 598 -24.63 22.48 19.92
C ARG A 598 -25.38 21.18 20.17
N ILE A 599 -24.70 20.05 19.95
CA ILE A 599 -25.26 18.71 20.13
C ILE A 599 -24.29 17.81 20.90
N PRO A 600 -24.79 16.77 21.60
CA PRO A 600 -23.92 15.70 22.08
C PRO A 600 -23.29 14.96 20.89
N PHE A 601 -22.15 14.31 21.12
CA PHE A 601 -21.55 13.43 20.12
C PHE A 601 -22.33 12.11 20.05
N GLU A 602 -23.40 12.10 19.27
CA GLU A 602 -24.29 10.96 19.08
C GLU A 602 -24.63 10.84 17.59
N GLU A 603 -24.59 9.62 17.04
CA GLU A 603 -24.84 9.33 15.62
C GLU A 603 -26.12 10.01 15.13
N ALA A 604 -27.26 9.76 15.81
CA ALA A 604 -28.55 10.33 15.42
C ALA A 604 -28.57 11.86 15.36
N ARG A 605 -27.86 12.54 16.26
CA ARG A 605 -27.82 14.01 16.32
C ARG A 605 -26.94 14.61 15.24
N ILE A 606 -25.80 13.96 14.98
CA ILE A 606 -24.90 14.36 13.90
C ILE A 606 -25.61 14.16 12.54
N THR A 607 -26.28 13.02 12.34
CA THR A 607 -27.07 12.75 11.13
C THR A 607 -28.16 13.80 10.90
N GLU A 608 -28.96 14.11 11.94
CA GLU A 608 -30.00 15.15 11.89
C GLU A 608 -29.44 16.54 11.52
N CYS A 609 -28.21 16.84 11.97
CA CYS A 609 -27.59 18.14 11.75
C CYS A 609 -26.86 18.28 10.42
N CYS A 610 -26.31 17.19 9.90
CA CYS A 610 -25.45 17.20 8.71
C CYS A 610 -26.15 16.72 7.43
N SER A 611 -27.23 15.94 7.53
CA SER A 611 -27.97 15.46 6.35
C SER A 611 -28.74 16.58 5.65
N ASP A 612 -28.78 16.54 4.32
CA ASP A 612 -29.67 17.36 3.50
C ASP A 612 -30.96 16.62 3.07
N GLY A 613 -31.12 15.35 3.46
CA GLY A 613 -32.28 14.51 3.16
C GLY A 613 -32.43 14.07 1.69
N LYS A 614 -31.50 14.44 0.79
CA LYS A 614 -31.65 14.16 -0.65
C LYS A 614 -31.42 12.71 -1.01
N ILE A 615 -30.59 12.01 -0.23
CA ILE A 615 -30.22 10.61 -0.45
C ILE A 615 -30.44 9.83 0.83
N SER A 616 -31.03 8.65 0.73
CA SER A 616 -31.11 7.70 1.85
C SER A 616 -31.23 6.28 1.33
N ILE A 617 -30.65 5.33 2.07
CA ILE A 617 -30.84 3.91 1.82
C ILE A 617 -31.52 3.30 3.04
N THR A 618 -32.60 2.56 2.80
CA THR A 618 -33.37 1.89 3.86
C THR A 618 -33.39 0.39 3.64
N GLY A 619 -33.53 -0.37 4.73
CA GLY A 619 -33.57 -1.84 4.72
C GLY A 619 -32.51 -2.47 5.64
N LYS A 620 -32.44 -3.80 5.62
CA LYS A 620 -31.54 -4.56 6.50
C LYS A 620 -30.09 -4.33 6.05
N ARG A 621 -29.23 -3.88 6.98
CA ARG A 621 -27.81 -3.56 6.74
C ARG A 621 -27.59 -2.34 5.80
N ALA A 622 -28.56 -1.42 5.69
CA ALA A 622 -28.40 -0.20 4.89
C ALA A 622 -27.21 0.68 5.33
N SER A 623 -26.87 0.69 6.63
CA SER A 623 -25.69 1.38 7.17
C SER A 623 -24.35 0.77 6.77
N ARG A 624 -24.35 -0.41 6.13
CA ARG A 624 -23.15 -1.04 5.54
C ARG A 624 -22.99 -0.71 4.06
N VAL A 625 -23.97 -0.07 3.44
CA VAL A 625 -23.87 0.40 2.05
C VAL A 625 -23.53 1.88 2.06
N ALA A 626 -22.32 2.21 1.62
CA ALA A 626 -21.90 3.59 1.41
C ALA A 626 -22.31 4.06 0.01
N VAL A 627 -22.51 5.37 -0.14
CA VAL A 627 -22.92 5.99 -1.41
C VAL A 627 -22.14 7.29 -1.62
N GLN A 628 -21.60 7.46 -2.82
CA GLN A 628 -21.12 8.74 -3.33
C GLN A 628 -22.07 9.21 -4.44
N CYS A 629 -22.42 10.49 -4.42
CA CYS A 629 -23.26 11.12 -5.44
C CYS A 629 -22.50 12.23 -6.15
N ARG A 630 -22.59 12.28 -7.46
CA ARG A 630 -21.93 13.27 -8.31
C ARG A 630 -22.89 13.78 -9.39
N LYS A 631 -22.66 14.99 -9.90
CA LYS A 631 -23.45 15.61 -10.97
C LYS A 631 -22.58 16.03 -12.15
N ALA A 632 -23.10 15.90 -13.35
CA ALA A 632 -22.60 16.59 -14.53
C ALA A 632 -23.78 16.93 -15.42
N GLY A 633 -23.98 18.22 -15.73
CA GLY A 633 -25.14 18.66 -16.50
C GLY A 633 -26.47 18.35 -15.79
N LYS A 634 -27.31 17.52 -16.42
CA LYS A 634 -28.62 17.09 -15.88
C LYS A 634 -28.56 15.68 -15.30
N GLU A 635 -27.40 15.05 -15.36
CA GLU A 635 -27.19 13.67 -15.01
C GLU A 635 -26.64 13.57 -13.58
N THR A 636 -27.16 12.58 -12.84
CA THR A 636 -26.67 12.24 -11.50
C THR A 636 -26.01 10.86 -11.55
N TYR A 637 -24.81 10.75 -10.99
CA TYR A 637 -24.00 9.53 -10.95
C TYR A 637 -23.86 9.08 -9.51
N LEU A 638 -24.12 7.80 -9.25
CA LEU A 638 -24.06 7.20 -7.92
C LEU A 638 -23.13 6.00 -7.94
N PHE A 639 -22.18 5.99 -7.03
CA PHE A 639 -21.39 4.80 -6.70
C PHE A 639 -21.88 4.29 -5.35
N LEU A 640 -22.50 3.12 -5.33
CA LEU A 640 -22.88 2.41 -4.12
C LEU A 640 -21.97 1.20 -3.89
N LEU A 641 -21.55 0.98 -2.65
CA LEU A 641 -20.69 -0.15 -2.29
C LEU A 641 -21.14 -0.78 -0.97
N ASN A 642 -21.33 -2.09 -0.95
CA ASN A 642 -21.47 -2.84 0.29
C ASN A 642 -20.09 -2.99 0.96
N LEU A 643 -19.83 -2.21 2.00
CA LEU A 643 -18.58 -2.24 2.76
C LEU A 643 -18.42 -3.51 3.61
N ASP A 644 -19.49 -4.31 3.78
CA ASP A 644 -19.40 -5.62 4.41
C ASP A 644 -18.96 -6.68 3.39
N ARG A 645 -17.70 -7.12 3.51
CA ARG A 645 -17.02 -8.07 2.63
C ARG A 645 -17.39 -9.53 2.91
N ASP A 646 -18.07 -9.80 4.02
CA ASP A 646 -18.43 -11.15 4.44
C ASP A 646 -19.92 -11.46 4.22
N HIS A 647 -20.75 -10.42 4.06
CA HIS A 647 -22.19 -10.59 4.06
C HIS A 647 -22.91 -9.76 2.99
N ALA A 648 -23.89 -10.39 2.34
CA ALA A 648 -24.81 -9.73 1.43
C ALA A 648 -25.76 -8.74 2.16
N ALA A 649 -26.17 -7.70 1.44
CA ALA A 649 -27.19 -6.74 1.85
C ALA A 649 -28.40 -6.79 0.89
N GLY A 650 -29.44 -7.51 1.27
CA GLY A 650 -30.64 -7.73 0.43
C GLY A 650 -31.86 -6.90 0.84
N ARG A 651 -32.74 -6.63 -0.12
CA ARG A 651 -34.03 -5.92 0.06
C ARG A 651 -33.85 -4.48 0.56
N LEU A 652 -32.94 -3.74 -0.08
CA LEU A 652 -32.73 -2.32 0.18
C LEU A 652 -33.59 -1.47 -0.76
N VAL A 653 -33.85 -0.23 -0.35
CA VAL A 653 -34.45 0.80 -1.21
C VAL A 653 -33.59 2.05 -1.11
N LEU A 654 -33.01 2.46 -2.24
CA LEU A 654 -32.41 3.77 -2.41
C LEU A 654 -33.54 4.78 -2.70
N SER A 655 -33.61 5.85 -1.91
CA SER A 655 -34.55 6.95 -2.11
C SER A 655 -33.80 8.25 -2.40
N LEU A 656 -34.02 8.80 -3.58
CA LEU A 656 -33.27 9.93 -4.13
C LEU A 656 -34.21 11.07 -4.56
N GLU A 657 -33.94 12.29 -4.11
CA GLU A 657 -34.63 13.50 -4.58
C GLU A 657 -34.07 13.97 -5.93
N GLU A 658 -34.36 13.21 -6.98
CA GLU A 658 -33.98 13.51 -8.37
C GLU A 658 -35.11 13.13 -9.31
N GLU A 659 -35.09 13.70 -10.51
CA GLU A 659 -35.91 13.27 -11.64
C GLU A 659 -35.04 12.59 -12.69
N GLY A 660 -35.59 11.58 -13.36
CA GLY A 660 -34.94 10.96 -14.52
C GLY A 660 -35.27 9.50 -14.66
N TRP A 661 -34.38 8.80 -15.39
CA TRP A 661 -34.46 7.38 -15.70
C TRP A 661 -33.19 6.69 -15.18
N PRO A 662 -33.29 5.87 -14.13
CA PRO A 662 -32.13 5.19 -13.56
C PRO A 662 -31.63 4.06 -14.48
N GLU A 663 -30.33 4.05 -14.71
CA GLU A 663 -29.59 3.06 -15.47
C GLU A 663 -28.52 2.41 -14.58
N LEU A 664 -28.30 1.10 -14.71
CA LEU A 664 -27.18 0.37 -14.09
C LEU A 664 -26.07 0.22 -15.11
N TRP A 665 -24.92 0.82 -14.82
CA TRP A 665 -23.72 0.75 -15.65
C TRP A 665 -22.78 -0.29 -15.03
N ASP A 666 -22.73 -1.49 -15.61
CA ASP A 666 -21.95 -2.60 -15.06
C ASP A 666 -20.47 -2.48 -15.43
N ALA A 667 -19.63 -2.09 -14.48
CA ALA A 667 -18.19 -1.93 -14.70
C ALA A 667 -17.47 -3.23 -15.06
N LYS A 668 -18.02 -4.41 -14.71
CA LYS A 668 -17.39 -5.71 -15.00
C LYS A 668 -17.51 -6.04 -16.49
N THR A 669 -18.68 -5.76 -17.07
CA THR A 669 -19.01 -6.13 -18.45
C THR A 669 -18.97 -4.98 -19.44
N GLY A 670 -19.09 -3.73 -18.96
CA GLY A 670 -19.29 -2.54 -19.78
C GLY A 670 -20.74 -2.37 -20.28
N LYS A 671 -21.65 -3.27 -19.91
CA LYS A 671 -23.06 -3.21 -20.35
C LYS A 671 -23.87 -2.22 -19.50
N ILE A 672 -24.89 -1.63 -20.11
CA ILE A 672 -25.79 -0.67 -19.47
C ILE A 672 -27.22 -1.21 -19.53
N TRP A 673 -27.92 -1.18 -18.40
CA TRP A 673 -29.26 -1.72 -18.25
C TRP A 673 -30.21 -0.68 -17.67
N ALA A 674 -31.48 -0.72 -18.06
CA ALA A 674 -32.53 0.03 -17.38
C ALA A 674 -32.81 -0.58 -15.99
N CYS A 675 -32.96 0.26 -14.97
CA CYS A 675 -33.35 -0.17 -13.63
C CYS A 675 -34.86 -0.19 -13.46
N ARG A 676 -35.36 -1.04 -12.55
CA ARG A 676 -36.72 -0.92 -12.01
C ARG A 676 -36.75 0.17 -10.94
N PHE A 677 -37.74 1.04 -10.97
CA PHE A 677 -37.88 2.11 -9.98
C PHE A 677 -39.35 2.52 -9.81
N ARG A 678 -39.62 3.37 -8.81
CA ARG A 678 -40.92 4.03 -8.64
C ARG A 678 -40.70 5.52 -8.41
N LYS A 679 -41.63 6.35 -8.87
CA LYS A 679 -41.69 7.77 -8.55
C LYS A 679 -42.72 7.98 -7.45
N LYS A 680 -42.30 8.48 -6.29
CA LYS A 680 -43.21 8.73 -5.15
C LYS A 680 -42.81 10.00 -4.42
N GLY A 681 -43.75 10.95 -4.30
CA GLY A 681 -43.56 12.18 -3.54
C GLY A 681 -42.35 13.02 -3.99
N GLY A 682 -42.09 13.11 -5.30
CA GLY A 682 -40.95 13.84 -5.85
C GLY A 682 -39.60 13.10 -5.73
N ARG A 683 -39.59 11.82 -5.35
CA ARG A 683 -38.39 11.00 -5.20
C ARG A 683 -38.42 9.76 -6.08
N LEU A 684 -37.24 9.31 -6.48
CA LEU A 684 -37.01 8.01 -7.09
C LEU A 684 -36.75 6.97 -5.99
N GLU A 685 -37.52 5.89 -5.99
CA GLU A 685 -37.28 4.69 -5.17
C GLU A 685 -36.74 3.57 -6.05
N ILE A 686 -35.50 3.15 -5.82
CA ILE A 686 -34.81 2.09 -6.57
C ILE A 686 -34.57 0.89 -5.64
N PRO A 687 -35.20 -0.27 -5.88
CA PRO A 687 -34.92 -1.49 -5.13
C PRO A 687 -33.51 -2.01 -5.43
N LEU A 688 -32.75 -2.36 -4.39
CA LEU A 688 -31.37 -2.82 -4.51
C LEU A 688 -31.11 -4.08 -3.68
N SER A 689 -30.10 -4.84 -4.12
CA SER A 689 -29.50 -5.94 -3.38
C SER A 689 -28.02 -6.04 -3.74
N PHE A 690 -27.19 -6.35 -2.76
CA PHE A 690 -25.74 -6.48 -2.91
C PHE A 690 -25.29 -7.85 -2.39
N ALA A 691 -24.40 -8.52 -3.12
CA ALA A 691 -23.53 -9.54 -2.57
C ALA A 691 -22.51 -8.89 -1.60
N ALA A 692 -21.75 -9.73 -0.90
CA ALA A 692 -20.67 -9.25 -0.04
C ALA A 692 -19.63 -8.51 -0.90
N GLY A 693 -19.23 -7.30 -0.50
CA GLY A 693 -18.28 -6.48 -1.27
C GLY A 693 -18.75 -6.01 -2.66
N GLU A 694 -20.05 -6.15 -3.00
CA GLU A 694 -20.55 -5.75 -4.33
C GLU A 694 -20.74 -4.22 -4.43
N GLU A 695 -20.38 -3.68 -5.59
CA GLU A 695 -20.63 -2.32 -6.05
C GLU A 695 -21.82 -2.23 -7.01
N LYS A 696 -22.43 -1.05 -7.10
CA LYS A 696 -23.34 -0.67 -8.19
C LYS A 696 -23.09 0.77 -8.62
N LEU A 697 -22.95 0.97 -9.93
CA LEU A 697 -22.89 2.29 -10.53
C LEU A 697 -24.25 2.61 -11.17
N LEU A 698 -24.95 3.60 -10.60
CA LEU A 698 -26.23 4.06 -11.13
C LEU A 698 -26.06 5.42 -11.80
N VAL A 699 -26.67 5.59 -12.96
CA VAL A 699 -26.77 6.87 -13.65
C VAL A 699 -28.24 7.25 -13.77
N ILE A 700 -28.62 8.39 -13.22
CA ILE A 700 -29.95 8.97 -13.41
C ILE A 700 -29.86 9.86 -14.64
N ALA A 701 -30.28 9.32 -15.78
CA ALA A 701 -30.26 10.06 -17.04
C ALA A 701 -31.39 11.10 -17.07
N GLY A 702 -31.10 12.28 -17.61
CA GLY A 702 -32.10 13.35 -17.79
C GLY A 702 -33.14 13.09 -18.88
N ARG A 703 -33.03 11.96 -19.62
CA ARG A 703 -33.97 11.50 -20.65
C ARG A 703 -34.04 9.97 -20.67
N ASP A 704 -35.15 9.40 -21.16
CA ASP A 704 -35.24 7.97 -21.46
C ASP A 704 -34.35 7.66 -22.67
N ARG A 705 -33.29 6.86 -22.46
CA ARG A 705 -32.35 6.43 -23.49
C ARG A 705 -32.69 5.07 -24.09
N ALA A 706 -33.83 4.47 -23.68
CA ALA A 706 -34.29 3.15 -24.11
C ALA A 706 -33.26 2.03 -23.86
N CYS A 707 -32.56 2.08 -22.73
CA CYS A 707 -31.63 1.03 -22.32
C CYS A 707 -32.33 -0.35 -22.22
N PRO A 708 -31.61 -1.44 -22.53
CA PRO A 708 -32.17 -2.78 -22.46
C PRO A 708 -32.58 -3.11 -21.01
N ILE A 709 -33.66 -3.88 -20.88
CA ILE A 709 -34.12 -4.40 -19.59
C ILE A 709 -33.49 -5.78 -19.40
N PRO A 710 -32.90 -6.10 -18.22
CA PRO A 710 -32.38 -7.43 -17.96
C PRO A 710 -33.46 -8.51 -18.16
N GLU A 711 -33.16 -9.55 -18.94
CA GLU A 711 -34.10 -10.66 -19.17
C GLU A 711 -34.21 -11.53 -17.90
N PRO A 712 -35.44 -11.87 -17.46
CA PRO A 712 -35.63 -12.76 -16.32
C PRO A 712 -35.40 -14.21 -16.73
N HIS A 713 -34.34 -14.83 -16.20
CA HIS A 713 -34.10 -16.27 -16.35
C HIS A 713 -34.75 -17.08 -15.23
N VAL A 714 -35.35 -18.21 -15.58
CA VAL A 714 -35.84 -19.22 -14.62
C VAL A 714 -34.87 -20.39 -14.60
N TRP A 715 -34.29 -20.65 -13.44
CA TRP A 715 -33.23 -21.62 -13.25
C TRP A 715 -33.76 -22.90 -12.60
N GLU A 716 -33.48 -24.06 -13.20
CA GLU A 716 -33.71 -25.38 -12.62
C GLU A 716 -32.38 -25.98 -12.16
N ARG A 717 -32.33 -26.50 -10.92
CA ARG A 717 -31.10 -27.07 -10.37
C ARG A 717 -30.75 -28.36 -11.10
N VAL A 718 -29.47 -28.51 -11.45
CA VAL A 718 -28.93 -29.74 -12.02
C VAL A 718 -28.29 -30.55 -10.88
N ASP A 719 -28.80 -31.75 -10.65
CA ASP A 719 -28.24 -32.71 -9.71
C ASP A 719 -27.26 -33.68 -10.41
N GLY A 720 -26.40 -34.36 -9.62
CA GLY A 720 -25.54 -35.43 -10.14
C GLY A 720 -24.17 -35.00 -10.69
N LEU A 721 -23.55 -33.95 -10.13
CA LEU A 721 -22.15 -33.63 -10.43
C LEU A 721 -21.22 -34.79 -10.03
N PRO A 722 -20.13 -35.05 -10.77
CA PRO A 722 -19.30 -36.23 -10.54
C PRO A 722 -18.51 -36.14 -9.23
N GLU A 723 -18.26 -37.29 -8.58
CA GLU A 723 -17.42 -37.39 -7.38
C GLU A 723 -15.92 -37.21 -7.69
N GLU A 724 -15.52 -37.57 -8.92
CA GLU A 724 -14.15 -37.47 -9.43
C GLU A 724 -14.14 -36.78 -10.81
N TYR A 725 -13.16 -35.92 -11.02
CA TYR A 725 -12.99 -35.11 -12.22
C TYR A 725 -11.74 -35.54 -12.99
N ASP A 726 -11.88 -35.66 -14.31
CA ASP A 726 -10.72 -35.63 -15.20
C ASP A 726 -10.12 -34.22 -15.15
N TYR A 727 -8.79 -34.14 -15.12
CA TYR A 727 -8.11 -32.88 -14.96
C TYR A 727 -6.88 -32.74 -15.86
N ARG A 728 -6.47 -31.48 -16.07
CA ARG A 728 -5.22 -31.13 -16.74
C ARG A 728 -4.53 -30.01 -15.96
N LEU A 729 -3.23 -30.20 -15.70
CA LEU A 729 -2.35 -29.16 -15.18
C LEU A 729 -1.83 -28.28 -16.32
N SER A 730 -1.73 -26.97 -16.12
CA SER A 730 -1.16 -26.03 -17.12
C SER A 730 0.36 -26.07 -17.21
N GLU A 731 1.00 -26.57 -16.16
CA GLU A 731 2.46 -26.63 -15.95
C GLU A 731 2.78 -27.93 -15.21
N GLU A 732 4.06 -28.35 -15.18
CA GLU A 732 4.47 -29.53 -14.43
C GLU A 732 4.15 -29.40 -12.93
N ASN A 733 3.99 -30.55 -12.25
CA ASN A 733 3.88 -30.52 -10.80
C ASN A 733 5.25 -30.25 -10.16
N VAL A 734 5.22 -29.68 -8.96
CA VAL A 734 6.42 -29.17 -8.27
C VAL A 734 6.65 -29.92 -6.97
N CYS A 735 7.91 -30.24 -6.67
CA CYS A 735 8.35 -30.62 -5.34
C CYS A 735 9.40 -29.61 -4.86
N VAL A 736 9.07 -28.83 -3.82
CA VAL A 736 9.94 -27.81 -3.26
C VAL A 736 10.98 -28.47 -2.34
N LEU A 737 12.25 -28.15 -2.55
CA LEU A 737 13.36 -28.56 -1.68
C LEU A 737 14.00 -27.32 -1.05
N ASP A 738 13.47 -26.93 0.11
CA ASP A 738 13.84 -25.73 0.86
C ASP A 738 14.70 -26.02 2.09
N LYS A 739 15.21 -27.25 2.23
CA LYS A 739 16.13 -27.62 3.31
C LYS A 739 17.44 -28.17 2.76
N VAL A 740 18.53 -27.53 3.12
CA VAL A 740 19.88 -27.78 2.62
C VAL A 740 20.84 -28.09 3.75
N ARG A 741 21.82 -28.95 3.48
CA ARG A 741 23.04 -29.07 4.29
C ARG A 741 24.19 -28.48 3.51
N ILE A 742 25.07 -27.74 4.17
CA ILE A 742 26.23 -27.11 3.54
C ILE A 742 27.50 -27.79 4.05
N THR A 743 28.37 -28.18 3.14
CA THR A 743 29.75 -28.60 3.45
C THR A 743 30.69 -27.64 2.76
N THR A 744 31.55 -26.97 3.51
CA THR A 744 32.55 -26.06 2.94
C THR A 744 33.80 -26.82 2.49
N GLN A 745 34.61 -26.20 1.63
CA GLN A 745 35.84 -26.81 1.09
C GLN A 745 36.84 -27.31 2.17
N ASP A 746 36.88 -26.66 3.33
CA ASP A 746 37.72 -27.06 4.48
C ASP A 746 37.11 -28.18 5.34
N GLY A 747 35.96 -28.73 4.94
CA GLY A 747 35.28 -29.83 5.61
C GLY A 747 34.32 -29.41 6.73
N THR A 748 34.14 -28.09 6.97
CA THR A 748 33.13 -27.62 7.94
C THR A 748 31.73 -27.99 7.45
N MET A 749 30.95 -28.64 8.32
CA MET A 749 29.59 -29.07 7.99
C MET A 749 28.57 -28.26 8.79
N LEU A 750 27.72 -27.51 8.09
CA LEU A 750 26.55 -26.87 8.69
C LEU A 750 25.37 -27.84 8.65
N PRO A 751 24.54 -27.93 9.70
CA PRO A 751 23.45 -28.89 9.77
C PRO A 751 22.40 -28.66 8.69
N ARG A 752 21.61 -29.70 8.40
CA ARG A 752 20.48 -29.58 7.48
C ARG A 752 19.40 -28.70 8.10
N GLN A 753 19.09 -27.57 7.48
CA GLN A 753 18.06 -26.63 7.92
C GLN A 753 17.42 -25.91 6.73
N GLU A 754 16.45 -25.05 6.97
CA GLU A 754 15.83 -24.23 5.92
C GLU A 754 16.88 -23.34 5.23
N VAL A 755 16.75 -23.15 3.92
CA VAL A 755 17.78 -22.56 3.04
C VAL A 755 18.24 -21.17 3.45
N LEU A 756 17.34 -20.26 3.81
CA LEU A 756 17.71 -18.90 4.21
C LEU A 756 18.40 -18.89 5.58
N LYS A 757 17.96 -19.75 6.50
CA LYS A 757 18.66 -19.97 7.79
C LYS A 757 20.05 -20.60 7.58
N ALA A 758 20.19 -21.48 6.60
CA ALA A 758 21.47 -22.06 6.21
C ALA A 758 22.41 -21.02 5.59
N ASP A 759 21.90 -20.12 4.76
CA ASP A 759 22.66 -18.98 4.22
C ASP A 759 23.17 -18.07 5.34
N ARG A 760 22.31 -17.67 6.30
CA ARG A 760 22.74 -16.87 7.46
C ARG A 760 23.83 -17.57 8.27
N ALA A 761 23.66 -18.85 8.57
CA ALA A 761 24.68 -19.61 9.30
C ALA A 761 26.02 -19.65 8.54
N LEU A 762 26.02 -19.80 7.22
CA LEU A 762 27.24 -19.72 6.41
C LEU A 762 27.86 -18.32 6.48
N ARG A 763 27.05 -17.26 6.32
CA ARG A 763 27.51 -15.87 6.39
C ARG A 763 28.13 -15.53 7.74
N ASP A 764 27.56 -16.01 8.83
CA ASP A 764 28.14 -15.87 10.18
C ASP A 764 29.52 -16.51 10.26
N THR A 765 29.73 -17.70 9.68
CA THR A 765 31.06 -18.33 9.65
C THR A 765 32.07 -17.60 8.76
N LEU A 766 31.59 -16.84 7.76
CA LEU A 766 32.42 -16.04 6.86
C LEU A 766 32.65 -14.60 7.37
N GLY A 767 31.94 -14.18 8.42
CA GLY A 767 32.02 -12.83 8.97
C GLY A 767 31.47 -11.75 8.03
N ILE A 768 30.44 -12.06 7.23
CA ILE A 768 29.81 -11.11 6.30
C ILE A 768 28.35 -10.83 6.70
N PRO A 769 27.80 -9.63 6.37
CA PRO A 769 26.41 -9.28 6.71
C PRO A 769 25.38 -10.24 6.10
N TRP A 770 24.23 -10.37 6.76
CA TRP A 770 23.10 -11.13 6.23
C TRP A 770 22.50 -10.44 5.01
N ARG A 771 21.91 -11.24 4.12
CA ARG A 771 21.04 -10.73 3.05
C ARG A 771 19.65 -10.38 3.58
N GLY A 772 19.00 -9.43 2.93
CA GLY A 772 17.63 -8.98 3.20
C GLY A 772 17.26 -7.74 2.37
N GLY A 773 16.06 -7.20 2.57
CA GLY A 773 15.57 -6.00 1.85
C GLY A 773 16.45 -4.76 2.02
N GLU A 774 17.08 -4.62 3.19
CA GLU A 774 17.93 -3.49 3.55
C GLU A 774 19.42 -3.72 3.28
N MET A 775 19.79 -4.82 2.60
CA MET A 775 21.20 -5.11 2.31
C MET A 775 21.80 -4.04 1.39
N LEU A 776 23.13 -3.93 1.38
CA LEU A 776 23.84 -3.15 0.36
C LEU A 776 23.41 -3.61 -1.03
N GLN A 777 23.01 -2.66 -1.88
CA GLN A 777 22.61 -3.01 -3.24
C GLN A 777 23.80 -3.62 -3.99
N PRO A 778 23.59 -4.69 -4.79
CA PRO A 778 24.65 -5.32 -5.57
C PRO A 778 25.42 -4.33 -6.44
N TRP A 779 24.72 -3.40 -7.12
CA TRP A 779 25.36 -2.38 -7.93
C TRP A 779 26.34 -1.49 -7.15
N TYR A 780 25.99 -1.17 -5.90
CA TYR A 780 26.80 -0.30 -5.05
C TYR A 780 28.00 -1.06 -4.47
N GLU A 781 27.79 -2.31 -4.05
CA GLU A 781 28.87 -3.20 -3.62
C GLU A 781 29.91 -3.37 -4.74
N GLU A 782 29.47 -3.61 -5.98
CA GLU A 782 30.36 -3.70 -7.15
C GLU A 782 31.08 -2.39 -7.44
N LYS A 783 30.39 -1.25 -7.37
CA LYS A 783 31.00 0.07 -7.59
C LYS A 783 32.05 0.40 -6.53
N LYS A 784 31.80 0.06 -5.27
CA LYS A 784 32.67 0.39 -4.13
C LYS A 784 33.86 -0.56 -4.02
N ASN A 785 33.63 -1.86 -4.20
CA ASN A 785 34.61 -2.91 -3.92
C ASN A 785 35.10 -3.66 -5.16
N GLY A 786 34.55 -3.38 -6.35
CA GLY A 786 34.81 -4.10 -7.59
C GLY A 786 34.02 -5.42 -7.69
N ILE A 787 34.04 -6.02 -8.88
CA ILE A 787 33.49 -7.36 -9.10
C ILE A 787 34.50 -8.39 -8.59
N PRO A 788 34.15 -9.27 -7.63
CA PRO A 788 35.08 -10.26 -7.12
C PRO A 788 35.50 -11.25 -8.22
N GLU A 789 36.81 -11.34 -8.52
CA GLU A 789 37.34 -12.31 -9.50
C GLU A 789 37.31 -13.77 -9.01
N LYS A 790 37.17 -13.98 -7.70
CA LYS A 790 37.19 -15.31 -7.06
C LYS A 790 36.06 -15.43 -6.04
N PRO A 791 35.47 -16.62 -5.87
CA PRO A 791 34.49 -16.85 -4.82
C PRO A 791 35.14 -16.70 -3.44
N LEU A 792 34.34 -16.26 -2.45
CA LEU A 792 34.75 -16.24 -1.04
C LEU A 792 35.06 -17.66 -0.57
N LYS A 793 34.22 -18.62 -0.99
CA LYS A 793 34.38 -20.03 -0.66
C LYS A 793 33.66 -20.91 -1.67
N GLU A 794 34.21 -22.09 -1.95
CA GLU A 794 33.45 -23.15 -2.61
C GLU A 794 32.71 -23.97 -1.54
N VAL A 795 31.43 -24.23 -1.79
CA VAL A 795 30.56 -25.00 -0.90
C VAL A 795 29.81 -26.08 -1.66
N VAL A 796 29.51 -27.18 -0.97
CA VAL A 796 28.64 -28.25 -1.47
C VAL A 796 27.31 -28.18 -0.76
N LEU A 797 26.25 -27.97 -1.53
CA LEU A 797 24.87 -27.91 -1.08
C LEU A 797 24.22 -29.29 -1.29
N GLU A 798 23.78 -29.95 -0.21
CA GLU A 798 23.08 -31.23 -0.28
C GLU A 798 21.57 -31.06 -0.05
N TYR A 799 20.78 -31.28 -1.11
CA TYR A 799 19.32 -31.36 -1.05
C TYR A 799 18.86 -32.81 -1.08
N ARG A 800 17.87 -33.16 -0.24
CA ARG A 800 17.41 -34.55 -0.09
C ARG A 800 15.92 -34.66 -0.36
N PHE A 801 15.55 -35.68 -1.13
CA PHE A 801 14.15 -36.04 -1.37
C PHE A 801 13.97 -37.56 -1.43
N GLU A 802 12.75 -38.05 -1.26
CA GLU A 802 12.42 -39.46 -1.45
C GLU A 802 11.50 -39.66 -2.64
N ALA A 803 11.59 -40.85 -3.26
CA ALA A 803 10.71 -41.25 -4.34
C ALA A 803 10.15 -42.66 -4.11
N GLU A 804 8.83 -42.80 -4.15
CA GLU A 804 8.14 -44.09 -4.21
C GLU A 804 7.92 -44.51 -5.66
N THR A 805 7.65 -43.52 -6.52
CA THR A 805 7.56 -43.66 -7.97
C THR A 805 8.70 -42.90 -8.62
N VAL A 806 9.37 -43.53 -9.57
CA VAL A 806 10.41 -42.87 -10.38
C VAL A 806 9.70 -42.13 -11.51
N PRO A 807 9.84 -40.80 -11.63
CA PRO A 807 9.26 -40.06 -12.73
C PRO A 807 9.93 -40.42 -14.05
N GLU A 808 9.15 -40.46 -15.14
CA GLU A 808 9.67 -40.69 -16.50
C GLU A 808 10.61 -39.55 -16.92
N GLU A 809 10.17 -38.32 -16.66
CA GLU A 809 10.92 -37.09 -16.88
C GLU A 809 10.93 -36.25 -15.59
N CYS A 810 12.10 -35.70 -15.27
CA CYS A 810 12.28 -34.85 -14.10
C CYS A 810 13.30 -33.76 -14.42
N PHE A 811 13.05 -32.55 -13.94
CA PHE A 811 13.94 -31.41 -14.08
C PHE A 811 14.25 -30.82 -12.70
N LEU A 812 15.43 -30.24 -12.57
CA LEU A 812 15.83 -29.42 -11.44
C LEU A 812 15.81 -27.96 -11.88
N ALA A 813 14.99 -27.12 -11.24
CA ALA A 813 15.06 -25.67 -11.39
C ALA A 813 15.86 -25.05 -10.23
N LEU A 814 16.80 -24.18 -10.58
CA LEU A 814 17.70 -23.49 -9.64
C LEU A 814 18.07 -22.09 -10.16
N GLU A 815 18.49 -21.23 -9.24
CA GLU A 815 19.06 -19.90 -9.53
C GLU A 815 20.58 -19.93 -9.63
N ASP A 816 21.16 -18.83 -10.13
CA ASP A 816 22.60 -18.58 -10.18
C ASP A 816 23.40 -19.75 -10.78
N ARG A 817 22.91 -20.32 -11.89
CA ARG A 817 23.55 -21.45 -12.57
C ARG A 817 25.02 -21.14 -12.91
N GLU A 818 25.34 -19.89 -13.20
CA GLU A 818 26.69 -19.39 -13.43
C GLU A 818 27.66 -19.63 -12.26
N HIS A 819 27.15 -19.79 -11.03
CA HIS A 819 27.94 -20.10 -9.83
C HIS A 819 27.99 -21.61 -9.53
N VAL A 820 27.24 -22.44 -10.26
CA VAL A 820 27.25 -23.90 -10.09
C VAL A 820 28.44 -24.49 -10.85
N THR A 821 29.45 -24.92 -10.11
CA THR A 821 30.68 -25.55 -10.66
C THR A 821 30.56 -27.06 -10.82
N GLY A 822 29.58 -27.69 -10.16
CA GLY A 822 29.31 -29.12 -10.28
C GLY A 822 27.91 -29.50 -9.81
N LEU A 823 27.32 -30.54 -10.43
CA LEU A 823 26.00 -31.06 -10.06
C LEU A 823 26.02 -32.59 -10.13
N SER A 824 25.54 -33.25 -9.07
CA SER A 824 25.34 -34.70 -9.07
C SER A 824 24.02 -35.11 -8.43
N LEU A 825 23.52 -36.28 -8.84
CA LEU A 825 22.41 -36.96 -8.20
C LEU A 825 22.89 -38.34 -7.74
N GLY A 826 23.10 -38.47 -6.43
CA GLY A 826 23.87 -39.59 -5.87
C GLY A 826 25.31 -39.57 -6.38
N GLU A 827 25.75 -40.68 -6.95
CA GLU A 827 27.09 -40.84 -7.54
C GLU A 827 27.17 -40.42 -9.01
N ARG A 828 26.02 -40.11 -9.64
CA ARG A 828 25.97 -39.77 -11.06
C ARG A 828 26.09 -38.26 -11.26
N GLU A 829 27.09 -37.84 -12.03
CA GLU A 829 27.24 -36.46 -12.47
C GLU A 829 26.14 -36.09 -13.46
N ILE A 830 25.67 -34.85 -13.35
CA ILE A 830 24.63 -34.27 -14.17
C ILE A 830 25.21 -33.05 -14.89
N PRO A 831 25.10 -32.96 -16.22
CA PRO A 831 25.54 -31.79 -16.95
C PRO A 831 24.81 -30.52 -16.49
N VAL A 832 25.56 -29.47 -16.15
CA VAL A 832 25.02 -28.17 -15.73
C VAL A 832 24.67 -27.33 -16.97
N GLN A 833 23.77 -27.86 -17.80
CA GLN A 833 23.28 -27.21 -19.01
C GLN A 833 21.81 -26.84 -18.84
N SER A 834 21.49 -25.57 -19.08
CA SER A 834 20.11 -25.09 -19.07
C SER A 834 19.34 -25.62 -20.28
N ALA A 835 18.15 -26.15 -20.02
CA ALA A 835 17.14 -26.56 -21.00
C ALA A 835 16.00 -25.53 -21.13
N GLY A 836 16.26 -24.28 -20.71
CA GLY A 836 15.30 -23.17 -20.72
C GLY A 836 15.03 -22.62 -19.32
N LYS A 837 14.19 -21.60 -19.26
CA LYS A 837 13.80 -20.94 -18.02
C LYS A 837 12.47 -21.47 -17.48
N TRP A 838 12.26 -21.40 -16.17
CA TRP A 838 11.01 -21.80 -15.51
C TRP A 838 10.39 -20.61 -14.76
N LEU A 839 9.21 -20.14 -15.21
CA LEU A 839 8.42 -19.02 -14.65
C LEU A 839 9.08 -17.64 -14.67
N ASP A 840 10.38 -17.54 -14.40
CA ASP A 840 11.17 -16.32 -14.35
C ASP A 840 12.55 -16.54 -14.98
N SER A 841 13.19 -15.46 -15.42
CA SER A 841 14.51 -15.50 -16.08
C SER A 841 15.62 -16.01 -15.15
N CYS A 842 15.43 -15.93 -13.82
CA CYS A 842 16.42 -16.42 -12.85
C CYS A 842 16.47 -17.95 -12.70
N PHE A 843 15.40 -18.68 -13.05
CA PHE A 843 15.35 -20.14 -12.82
C PHE A 843 15.79 -20.92 -14.05
N ASP A 844 17.02 -21.43 -14.06
CA ASP A 844 17.48 -22.36 -15.08
C ASP A 844 16.93 -23.77 -14.84
N ARG A 845 16.38 -24.39 -15.89
CA ARG A 845 15.84 -25.74 -15.86
C ARG A 845 16.89 -26.74 -16.32
N ILE A 846 17.37 -27.59 -15.43
CA ILE A 846 18.37 -28.63 -15.71
C ILE A 846 17.67 -29.98 -15.85
N VAL A 847 17.97 -30.72 -16.92
CA VAL A 847 17.41 -32.06 -17.15
C VAL A 847 18.05 -33.06 -16.19
N LEU A 848 17.24 -33.81 -15.44
CA LEU A 848 17.71 -34.98 -14.71
C LEU A 848 17.53 -36.21 -15.61
N PRO A 849 18.62 -36.83 -16.12
CA PRO A 849 18.50 -37.93 -17.07
C PRO A 849 17.67 -39.10 -16.53
N SER A 850 16.96 -39.78 -17.42
CA SER A 850 16.16 -40.95 -17.06
C SER A 850 17.02 -42.00 -16.33
N GLY A 851 16.43 -42.58 -15.28
CA GLY A 851 17.09 -43.54 -14.39
C GLY A 851 18.04 -42.93 -13.34
N CYS A 852 18.26 -41.61 -13.30
CA CYS A 852 19.02 -40.97 -12.20
C CYS A 852 18.23 -40.95 -10.89
N VAL A 853 16.93 -40.67 -10.93
CA VAL A 853 16.06 -40.76 -9.76
C VAL A 853 15.80 -42.24 -9.47
N LYS A 854 16.05 -42.66 -8.24
CA LYS A 854 15.83 -44.04 -7.77
C LYS A 854 14.73 -44.09 -6.73
N LYS A 855 14.10 -45.25 -6.55
CA LYS A 855 13.20 -45.46 -5.40
C LYS A 855 13.98 -45.33 -4.09
N GLY A 856 13.35 -44.72 -3.07
CA GLY A 856 13.97 -44.43 -1.78
C GLY A 856 14.61 -43.04 -1.74
N VAL A 857 15.70 -42.90 -0.98
CA VAL A 857 16.38 -41.61 -0.74
C VAL A 857 17.25 -41.23 -1.93
N ASN A 858 17.09 -39.98 -2.38
CA ASN A 858 17.89 -39.34 -3.41
C ASN A 858 18.55 -38.09 -2.82
N VAL A 859 19.77 -37.81 -3.28
CA VAL A 859 20.56 -36.65 -2.82
C VAL A 859 21.09 -35.90 -4.03
N ILE A 860 20.69 -34.64 -4.16
CA ILE A 860 21.25 -33.70 -5.13
C ILE A 860 22.39 -32.99 -4.43
N LYS A 861 23.58 -32.99 -5.05
CA LYS A 861 24.73 -32.23 -4.61
C LYS A 861 25.04 -31.15 -5.62
N ILE A 862 25.07 -29.90 -5.16
CA ILE A 862 25.43 -28.74 -5.98
C ILE A 862 26.74 -28.19 -5.42
N THR A 863 27.81 -28.26 -6.19
CA THR A 863 29.04 -27.53 -5.89
C THR A 863 28.86 -26.10 -6.38
N TYR A 864 28.99 -25.14 -5.47
CA TYR A 864 28.60 -23.75 -5.67
C TYR A 864 29.74 -22.81 -5.26
N ALA A 865 30.12 -21.93 -6.17
CA ALA A 865 31.06 -20.85 -5.93
C ALA A 865 30.35 -19.70 -5.20
N TYR A 866 30.57 -19.58 -3.88
CA TYR A 866 29.83 -18.62 -3.04
C TYR A 866 30.51 -17.24 -3.03
N TYR A 867 29.76 -16.22 -3.43
CA TYR A 867 30.19 -14.82 -3.45
C TYR A 867 29.43 -14.00 -2.39
N LYS A 868 29.97 -12.82 -2.02
CA LYS A 868 29.34 -11.93 -1.04
C LYS A 868 27.91 -11.51 -1.44
N THR A 869 27.70 -11.26 -2.74
CA THR A 869 26.42 -10.90 -3.36
C THR A 869 25.53 -12.12 -3.68
N GLY A 870 26.10 -13.33 -3.66
CA GLY A 870 25.37 -14.58 -3.90
C GLY A 870 24.56 -15.04 -2.68
N GLY A 871 23.73 -16.08 -2.83
CA GLY A 871 22.99 -16.65 -1.71
C GLY A 871 22.47 -18.04 -2.00
N ILE A 872 22.17 -18.78 -0.94
CA ILE A 872 21.63 -20.14 -1.03
C ILE A 872 20.10 -20.06 -1.06
N GLU A 873 19.50 -20.62 -2.12
CA GLU A 873 18.07 -20.60 -2.37
C GLU A 873 17.48 -22.01 -2.43
N ALA A 874 16.16 -22.11 -2.27
CA ALA A 874 15.44 -23.37 -2.49
C ALA A 874 15.57 -23.82 -3.95
N VAL A 875 15.58 -25.14 -4.16
CA VAL A 875 15.56 -25.74 -5.50
C VAL A 875 14.27 -26.52 -5.71
N TYR A 876 13.87 -26.67 -6.98
CA TYR A 876 12.56 -27.22 -7.31
C TYR A 876 12.72 -28.41 -8.24
N LEU A 877 12.09 -29.53 -7.90
CA LEU A 877 11.90 -30.61 -8.86
C LEU A 877 10.61 -30.36 -9.64
N LEU A 878 10.68 -30.53 -10.95
CA LEU A 878 9.57 -30.34 -11.88
C LEU A 878 9.34 -31.62 -12.68
N GLY A 879 8.10 -32.05 -12.84
CA GLY A 879 7.79 -33.18 -13.71
C GLY A 879 6.38 -33.73 -13.58
N ARG A 880 6.17 -34.90 -14.20
CA ARG A 880 4.90 -35.64 -14.19
C ARG A 880 4.85 -36.62 -13.01
N PHE A 881 4.89 -36.09 -11.79
CA PHE A 881 4.79 -36.87 -10.56
C PHE A 881 3.80 -36.23 -9.57
N GLY A 882 3.30 -37.00 -8.62
CA GLY A 882 2.62 -36.49 -7.43
C GLY A 882 3.61 -36.26 -6.29
N VAL A 883 3.19 -35.53 -5.26
CA VAL A 883 3.97 -35.34 -4.03
C VAL A 883 3.10 -35.61 -2.82
N ARG A 884 3.59 -36.43 -1.91
CA ARG A 884 2.97 -36.68 -0.60
C ARG A 884 3.86 -36.10 0.49
N LEU A 885 3.25 -35.41 1.44
CA LEU A 885 3.95 -34.93 2.63
C LEU A 885 3.91 -36.01 3.73
N ALA A 886 5.07 -36.55 4.10
CA ALA A 886 5.26 -37.57 5.12
C ALA A 886 5.79 -36.97 6.44
N ASP A 887 5.90 -37.80 7.48
CA ASP A 887 6.45 -37.43 8.79
C ASP A 887 5.79 -36.17 9.39
N GLY A 888 4.46 -36.20 9.48
CA GLY A 888 3.69 -35.05 9.97
C GLY A 888 3.82 -33.79 9.11
N GLY A 889 4.13 -33.93 7.81
CA GLY A 889 4.26 -32.82 6.88
C GLY A 889 5.67 -32.25 6.73
N LYS A 890 6.69 -32.88 7.33
CA LYS A 890 8.08 -32.37 7.35
C LYS A 890 8.91 -32.78 6.13
N LYS A 891 8.39 -33.71 5.32
CA LYS A 891 9.15 -34.36 4.26
C LYS A 891 8.31 -34.55 2.99
N ALA A 892 8.83 -34.11 1.85
CA ALA A 892 8.23 -34.37 0.56
C ALA A 892 8.71 -35.73 -0.01
N VAL A 893 7.76 -36.51 -0.54
CA VAL A 893 7.98 -37.82 -1.18
C VAL A 893 7.33 -37.82 -2.56
N LEU A 894 8.09 -38.11 -3.61
CA LEU A 894 7.57 -38.22 -4.97
C LEU A 894 6.74 -39.49 -5.14
N THR A 895 5.54 -39.35 -5.70
CA THR A 895 4.57 -40.41 -5.97
C THR A 895 4.12 -40.36 -7.44
N GLY A 896 3.23 -41.26 -7.86
CA GLY A 896 2.52 -41.08 -9.13
C GLY A 896 1.58 -39.87 -9.07
N LEU A 897 1.36 -39.21 -10.22
CA LEU A 897 0.27 -38.23 -10.33
C LEU A 897 -1.07 -38.91 -10.06
N PRO A 898 -2.03 -38.24 -9.40
CA PRO A 898 -3.36 -38.79 -9.24
C PRO A 898 -4.01 -38.96 -10.63
N PRO A 899 -4.70 -40.07 -10.92
CA PRO A 899 -5.35 -40.25 -12.22
C PRO A 899 -6.55 -39.31 -12.41
N ARG A 900 -7.24 -38.98 -11.32
CA ARG A 900 -8.40 -38.06 -11.23
C ARG A 900 -8.35 -37.29 -9.93
N LEU A 901 -9.06 -36.15 -9.86
CA LEU A 901 -9.18 -35.34 -8.65
C LEU A 901 -10.61 -35.42 -8.07
N LYS A 902 -10.70 -35.48 -6.74
CA LYS A 902 -11.94 -35.44 -5.96
C LYS A 902 -12.21 -34.04 -5.44
N ALA A 903 -13.46 -33.81 -5.04
CA ALA A 903 -13.78 -32.67 -4.19
C ALA A 903 -12.96 -32.72 -2.89
N GLY A 904 -12.36 -31.60 -2.49
CA GLY A 904 -11.42 -31.49 -1.38
C GLY A 904 -10.19 -30.64 -1.70
N ASP A 905 -9.21 -30.67 -0.79
CA ASP A 905 -7.90 -30.04 -0.98
C ASP A 905 -7.07 -30.87 -1.98
N ILE A 906 -6.52 -30.24 -3.01
CA ILE A 906 -5.64 -30.91 -3.97
C ILE A 906 -4.31 -31.30 -3.34
N GLY A 907 -3.90 -30.60 -2.27
CA GLY A 907 -2.64 -30.89 -1.61
C GLY A 907 -2.62 -32.24 -0.91
N ASP A 908 -3.78 -32.72 -0.47
CA ASP A 908 -3.95 -34.05 0.12
C ASP A 908 -4.07 -35.15 -0.95
N GLN A 909 -4.15 -34.76 -2.23
CA GLN A 909 -4.35 -35.64 -3.40
C GLN A 909 -3.09 -35.77 -4.26
N GLY A 910 -1.95 -35.28 -3.81
CA GLY A 910 -0.67 -35.38 -4.53
C GLY A 910 -0.17 -34.07 -5.16
N LEU A 911 -0.83 -32.94 -4.91
CA LEU A 911 -0.47 -31.62 -5.45
C LEU A 911 -0.21 -30.56 -4.35
N PRO A 912 0.55 -30.85 -3.27
CA PRO A 912 0.71 -29.96 -2.11
C PRO A 912 1.40 -28.63 -2.43
N PHE A 913 2.28 -28.61 -3.44
CA PHE A 913 3.03 -27.42 -3.83
C PHE A 913 2.57 -26.83 -5.17
N TYR A 914 1.51 -27.39 -5.78
CA TYR A 914 1.03 -26.94 -7.08
C TYR A 914 0.39 -25.55 -6.96
N SER A 915 0.71 -24.66 -7.88
CA SER A 915 0.20 -23.28 -7.86
C SER A 915 -0.12 -22.71 -9.24
N GLY A 916 -0.18 -23.58 -10.26
CA GLY A 916 -0.56 -23.22 -11.62
C GLY A 916 -2.07 -23.22 -11.83
N ARG A 917 -2.51 -23.71 -12.99
CA ARG A 917 -3.93 -23.80 -13.35
C ARG A 917 -4.36 -25.27 -13.42
N ILE A 918 -5.49 -25.59 -12.83
CA ILE A 918 -6.12 -26.90 -12.94
C ILE A 918 -7.42 -26.76 -13.72
N ARG A 919 -7.47 -27.36 -14.91
CA ARG A 919 -8.70 -27.52 -15.68
C ARG A 919 -9.38 -28.81 -15.26
N LEU A 920 -10.61 -28.70 -14.76
CA LEU A 920 -11.50 -29.78 -14.36
C LEU A 920 -12.57 -29.95 -15.44
N LYS A 921 -12.67 -31.13 -16.03
CA LYS A 921 -13.67 -31.42 -17.06
C LYS A 921 -15.05 -31.60 -16.44
N LEU A 922 -16.06 -30.92 -16.98
CA LEU A 922 -17.45 -31.14 -16.59
C LEU A 922 -18.04 -32.33 -17.35
N PRO A 923 -19.06 -33.02 -16.79
CA PRO A 923 -19.82 -34.01 -17.56
C PRO A 923 -20.52 -33.34 -18.75
N ASP A 924 -20.96 -34.13 -19.72
CA ASP A 924 -21.83 -33.60 -20.79
C ASP A 924 -23.19 -33.20 -20.18
N LEU A 925 -23.44 -31.89 -20.11
CA LEU A 925 -24.67 -31.33 -19.56
C LEU A 925 -25.77 -31.21 -20.62
N GLY A 926 -25.44 -31.40 -21.90
CA GLY A 926 -26.30 -31.13 -23.04
C GLY A 926 -26.50 -29.63 -23.30
N LYS A 927 -27.13 -29.32 -24.44
CA LYS A 927 -27.31 -27.92 -24.90
C LYS A 927 -28.15 -27.08 -23.95
N GLY A 928 -27.77 -25.80 -23.81
CA GLY A 928 -28.51 -24.79 -23.04
C GLY A 928 -27.60 -23.76 -22.36
N LEU A 929 -28.22 -22.76 -21.75
CA LEU A 929 -27.58 -21.81 -20.86
C LEU A 929 -27.54 -22.36 -19.43
N TYR A 930 -26.37 -22.27 -18.79
CA TYR A 930 -26.16 -22.74 -17.43
C TYR A 930 -25.68 -21.62 -16.54
N ARG A 931 -26.13 -21.63 -15.30
CA ARG A 931 -25.54 -20.85 -14.22
C ARG A 931 -24.73 -21.79 -13.34
N ILE A 932 -23.47 -21.46 -13.11
CA ILE A 932 -22.58 -22.24 -12.23
C ILE A 932 -22.22 -21.37 -11.04
N ARG A 933 -22.29 -21.92 -9.83
CA ARG A 933 -21.71 -21.33 -8.62
C ARG A 933 -20.57 -22.20 -8.11
N MET A 934 -19.39 -21.60 -7.93
CA MET A 934 -18.22 -22.29 -7.39
C MET A 934 -17.49 -21.40 -6.40
N ALA A 935 -17.70 -21.65 -5.10
CA ALA A 935 -17.11 -20.86 -4.01
C ALA A 935 -16.16 -21.71 -3.15
N GLY A 936 -15.33 -21.07 -2.33
CA GLY A 936 -14.45 -21.77 -1.39
C GLY A 936 -13.40 -22.63 -2.10
N THR A 937 -12.80 -22.11 -3.17
CA THR A 937 -11.73 -22.81 -3.88
C THR A 937 -10.33 -22.40 -3.45
N HIS A 938 -10.22 -21.19 -2.86
CA HIS A 938 -8.96 -20.46 -2.64
C HIS A 938 -8.09 -20.37 -3.91
N ALA A 939 -8.74 -20.40 -5.08
CA ALA A 939 -8.13 -20.01 -6.34
C ALA A 939 -8.16 -18.48 -6.44
N ALA A 940 -7.14 -17.89 -7.05
CA ALA A 940 -7.09 -16.44 -7.28
C ALA A 940 -8.24 -15.96 -8.18
N CYS A 941 -8.67 -16.81 -9.11
CA CYS A 941 -9.91 -16.65 -9.86
C CYS A 941 -10.34 -18.01 -10.46
N ILE A 942 -11.58 -18.06 -10.97
CA ILE A 942 -12.16 -19.25 -11.58
C ILE A 942 -12.65 -18.88 -12.98
N ARG A 943 -12.28 -19.68 -13.97
CA ARG A 943 -12.77 -19.53 -15.35
C ARG A 943 -13.66 -20.69 -15.73
N VAL A 944 -14.84 -20.41 -16.27
CA VAL A 944 -15.74 -21.41 -16.85
C VAL A 944 -15.56 -21.39 -18.36
N LEU A 945 -15.25 -22.55 -18.93
CA LEU A 945 -15.06 -22.75 -20.36
C LEU A 945 -16.35 -23.32 -20.96
N GLY A 946 -16.84 -22.70 -22.03
CA GLY A 946 -18.00 -23.12 -22.81
C GLY A 946 -17.94 -22.47 -24.19
N LYS A 947 -19.09 -22.14 -24.79
CA LYS A 947 -19.09 -21.37 -26.06
C LYS A 947 -18.44 -20.00 -25.91
N GLU A 948 -18.73 -19.33 -24.81
CA GLU A 948 -18.07 -18.09 -24.38
C GLU A 948 -17.51 -18.31 -22.97
N GLU A 949 -16.27 -17.89 -22.75
CA GLU A 949 -15.63 -18.03 -21.44
C GLU A 949 -16.16 -16.98 -20.46
N ALA A 950 -16.37 -17.37 -19.21
CA ALA A 950 -16.74 -16.45 -18.14
C ALA A 950 -15.77 -16.54 -16.96
N LEU A 951 -15.48 -15.40 -16.34
CA LEU A 951 -14.56 -15.30 -15.20
C LEU A 951 -15.34 -14.97 -13.93
N MET A 952 -15.13 -15.76 -12.88
CA MET A 952 -15.60 -15.49 -11.52
C MET A 952 -14.43 -14.98 -10.68
N ILE A 953 -14.56 -13.77 -10.16
CA ILE A 953 -13.55 -13.12 -9.31
C ILE A 953 -14.11 -12.63 -7.98
N GLN A 954 -15.39 -12.82 -7.69
CA GLN A 954 -16.00 -12.29 -6.46
C GLN A 954 -17.32 -12.98 -6.13
N ALA A 955 -17.79 -12.81 -4.90
CA ALA A 955 -19.12 -13.20 -4.46
C ALA A 955 -20.24 -12.65 -5.40
N PRO A 956 -21.26 -13.45 -5.75
CA PRO A 956 -21.58 -14.78 -5.21
C PRO A 956 -20.82 -15.95 -5.87
N TYR A 957 -19.76 -15.68 -6.63
CA TYR A 957 -18.99 -16.63 -7.44
C TYR A 957 -19.88 -17.39 -8.41
N GLU A 958 -20.67 -16.63 -9.17
CA GLU A 958 -21.57 -17.15 -10.19
C GLU A 958 -21.14 -16.67 -11.58
N ALA A 959 -21.36 -17.53 -12.57
CA ALA A 959 -21.21 -17.20 -13.98
C ALA A 959 -22.32 -17.89 -14.78
N GLU A 960 -22.75 -17.22 -15.84
CA GLU A 960 -23.69 -17.76 -16.82
C GLU A 960 -22.94 -18.07 -18.11
N VAL A 961 -23.01 -19.32 -18.57
CA VAL A 961 -22.24 -19.83 -19.72
C VAL A 961 -23.11 -20.78 -20.53
N GLU A 962 -23.09 -20.62 -21.85
CA GLU A 962 -23.68 -21.59 -22.77
C GLU A 962 -22.77 -22.81 -22.93
N GLU A 963 -23.36 -24.00 -22.79
CA GLU A 963 -22.71 -25.30 -23.06
C GLU A 963 -21.33 -25.43 -22.34
N PRO A 964 -21.27 -25.34 -21.00
CA PRO A 964 -20.01 -25.36 -20.29
C PRO A 964 -19.36 -26.75 -20.33
N GLU A 965 -18.07 -26.79 -20.67
CA GLU A 965 -17.28 -28.01 -20.88
C GLU A 965 -16.29 -28.28 -19.74
N ALA A 966 -15.78 -27.23 -19.09
CA ALA A 966 -14.77 -27.34 -18.05
C ALA A 966 -14.75 -26.11 -17.14
N VAL A 967 -14.18 -26.27 -15.95
CA VAL A 967 -13.86 -25.18 -15.04
C VAL A 967 -12.35 -25.18 -14.78
N GLU A 968 -11.72 -24.02 -14.92
CA GLU A 968 -10.30 -23.83 -14.66
C GLU A 968 -10.12 -23.05 -13.35
N LEU A 969 -9.50 -23.70 -12.37
CA LEU A 969 -9.07 -23.08 -11.12
C LEU A 969 -7.67 -22.51 -11.32
N ILE A 970 -7.50 -21.21 -11.10
CA ILE A 970 -6.22 -20.51 -11.30
C ILE A 970 -5.72 -20.10 -9.92
N PHE A 971 -4.67 -20.74 -9.43
CA PHE A 971 -4.18 -20.51 -8.07
C PHE A 971 -3.18 -19.35 -7.98
N GLY A 972 -3.02 -18.81 -6.77
CA GLY A 972 -1.86 -17.97 -6.43
C GLY A 972 -0.62 -18.84 -6.18
N ARG A 973 0.57 -18.23 -6.03
CA ARG A 973 1.84 -18.98 -5.85
C ARG A 973 2.20 -19.33 -4.41
N ARG A 974 1.26 -19.20 -3.47
CA ARG A 974 1.52 -19.31 -2.01
C ARG A 974 2.13 -20.63 -1.57
N ASN A 975 1.69 -21.74 -2.16
CA ASN A 975 2.19 -23.07 -1.81
C ASN A 975 3.49 -23.44 -2.54
N THR A 976 4.02 -22.58 -3.42
CA THR A 976 5.31 -22.79 -4.10
C THR A 976 6.37 -21.83 -3.60
N PHE A 977 6.06 -20.52 -3.57
CA PHE A 977 7.02 -19.45 -3.28
C PHE A 977 6.71 -18.65 -2.01
N GLY A 978 5.62 -18.97 -1.30
CA GLY A 978 5.28 -18.28 -0.05
C GLY A 978 6.09 -18.74 1.15
N PRO A 979 5.86 -18.16 2.34
CA PRO A 979 6.51 -18.58 3.57
C PRO A 979 6.00 -19.96 4.00
N LEU A 980 6.69 -21.02 3.58
CA LEU A 980 6.25 -22.41 3.74
C LEU A 980 6.36 -22.96 5.17
N HIS A 981 6.95 -22.20 6.09
CA HIS A 981 7.19 -22.61 7.47
C HIS A 981 6.62 -21.63 8.51
N GLU A 982 5.94 -20.57 8.06
CA GLU A 982 5.27 -19.59 8.92
C GLU A 982 3.97 -20.17 9.51
N TRP A 983 3.69 -19.81 10.77
CA TRP A 983 2.45 -20.15 11.46
C TRP A 983 1.86 -18.93 12.20
N PRO A 984 0.57 -18.60 12.00
CA PRO A 984 -0.41 -19.29 11.14
C PRO A 984 -0.11 -19.17 9.63
N ALA A 985 -0.78 -19.97 8.79
CA ALA A 985 -0.53 -20.03 7.34
C ALA A 985 -0.79 -18.70 6.60
N VAL A 986 -1.64 -17.85 7.18
CA VAL A 986 -2.03 -16.54 6.67
C VAL A 986 -1.68 -15.48 7.71
N ALA A 987 -1.06 -14.40 7.27
CA ALA A 987 -0.69 -13.23 8.06
C ALA A 987 -1.51 -12.00 7.60
N SER A 988 -1.55 -10.96 8.43
CA SER A 988 -2.23 -9.70 8.09
C SER A 988 -1.47 -8.84 7.08
N ALA A 989 -0.16 -9.01 6.99
CA ALA A 989 0.74 -8.32 6.07
C ALA A 989 1.92 -9.23 5.72
N TYR A 990 2.51 -9.00 4.56
CA TYR A 990 3.61 -9.80 4.01
C TYR A 990 4.80 -8.92 3.63
N GLY A 991 5.98 -9.32 4.11
CA GLY A 991 7.27 -8.72 3.78
C GLY A 991 8.41 -9.74 3.98
N PRO A 992 9.67 -9.29 3.89
CA PRO A 992 10.83 -10.17 4.02
C PRO A 992 10.84 -11.00 5.32
N GLY A 993 10.33 -10.43 6.41
CA GLY A 993 10.29 -11.07 7.73
C GLY A 993 9.48 -12.37 7.79
N ASN A 994 8.44 -12.54 6.97
CA ASN A 994 7.58 -13.73 6.99
C ASN A 994 8.34 -15.01 6.57
N PHE A 995 9.43 -14.87 5.82
CA PHE A 995 10.29 -15.99 5.39
C PHE A 995 11.31 -16.41 6.45
N MET A 996 11.56 -15.55 7.44
CA MET A 996 12.59 -15.75 8.48
C MET A 996 11.99 -15.97 9.87
N THR A 997 10.78 -16.53 9.94
CA THR A 997 10.07 -16.76 11.20
C THR A 997 10.79 -17.76 12.11
N GLU A 998 10.66 -17.56 13.42
CA GLU A 998 11.26 -18.40 14.45
C GLU A 998 10.29 -18.64 15.62
N GLY A 999 10.66 -19.55 16.53
CA GLY A 999 9.92 -19.80 17.76
C GLY A 999 8.45 -20.19 17.52
N LYS A 1000 7.51 -19.44 18.12
CA LYS A 1000 6.07 -19.75 18.05
C LYS A 1000 5.49 -19.60 16.64
N ALA A 1001 6.07 -18.71 15.83
CA ALA A 1001 5.66 -18.41 14.46
C ALA A 1001 6.26 -19.38 13.42
N TRP A 1002 7.05 -20.38 13.85
CA TRP A 1002 7.71 -21.34 12.98
C TRP A 1002 7.15 -22.77 13.13
N ARG A 1003 7.15 -23.52 12.02
CA ARG A 1003 6.90 -24.97 11.99
C ARG A 1003 7.90 -25.67 11.07
N ASP A 1004 8.46 -26.79 11.55
CA ASP A 1004 9.32 -27.63 10.71
C ASP A 1004 8.57 -28.34 9.58
N SER A 1005 7.26 -28.56 9.75
CA SER A 1005 6.36 -29.07 8.72
C SER A 1005 6.00 -27.98 7.72
N TYR A 1006 5.76 -28.34 6.47
CA TYR A 1006 5.21 -27.42 5.48
C TYR A 1006 3.83 -26.93 5.93
N VAL A 1007 3.66 -25.62 6.02
CA VAL A 1007 2.41 -24.93 6.29
C VAL A 1007 1.83 -24.45 4.95
N ARG A 1008 0.68 -25.01 4.58
CA ARG A 1008 0.03 -24.79 3.27
C ARG A 1008 -1.32 -24.09 3.43
N ILE A 1009 -1.75 -23.41 2.39
CA ILE A 1009 -3.15 -23.05 2.19
C ILE A 1009 -3.86 -24.20 1.47
N ARG A 1010 -5.02 -24.61 2.00
CA ARG A 1010 -5.89 -25.60 1.34
C ARG A 1010 -6.45 -24.98 0.06
N GLN A 1011 -6.48 -25.71 -1.04
CA GLN A 1011 -6.99 -25.17 -2.32
C GLN A 1011 -7.60 -26.29 -3.16
N GLY A 1012 -8.60 -25.99 -4.00
CA GLY A 1012 -9.31 -27.00 -4.80
C GLY A 1012 -10.82 -26.81 -4.80
N ILE A 1013 -11.59 -27.90 -4.69
CA ILE A 1013 -13.05 -27.85 -4.60
C ILE A 1013 -13.45 -28.07 -3.14
N LEU A 1014 -13.27 -27.07 -2.27
CA LEU A 1014 -13.52 -27.24 -0.83
C LEU A 1014 -15.00 -27.14 -0.46
N LYS A 1015 -15.83 -26.54 -1.33
CA LYS A 1015 -17.29 -26.56 -1.26
C LYS A 1015 -17.85 -27.14 -2.55
N ALA A 1016 -18.94 -27.90 -2.44
CA ALA A 1016 -19.58 -28.52 -3.59
C ALA A 1016 -20.09 -27.44 -4.58
N PRO A 1017 -19.74 -27.53 -5.88
CA PRO A 1017 -20.28 -26.63 -6.88
C PRO A 1017 -21.80 -26.81 -7.01
N VAL A 1018 -22.48 -25.73 -7.38
CA VAL A 1018 -23.92 -25.76 -7.65
C VAL A 1018 -24.16 -25.35 -9.09
N LEU A 1019 -24.98 -26.12 -9.81
CA LEU A 1019 -25.26 -25.91 -11.21
C LEU A 1019 -26.77 -25.74 -11.41
N TRP A 1020 -27.15 -24.81 -12.26
CA TRP A 1020 -28.51 -24.66 -12.74
C TRP A 1020 -28.54 -24.59 -14.26
N LYS A 1021 -29.60 -25.13 -14.86
CA LYS A 1021 -29.92 -25.02 -16.28
C LYS A 1021 -31.10 -24.08 -16.46
N GLU A 1022 -31.03 -23.23 -17.48
CA GLU A 1022 -32.16 -22.39 -17.85
C GLU A 1022 -33.34 -23.27 -18.34
N ARG A 1023 -34.53 -23.00 -17.81
CA ARG A 1023 -35.76 -23.66 -18.28
C ARG A 1023 -36.22 -23.02 -19.59
N THR A 1024 -36.13 -23.77 -20.70
CA THR A 1024 -36.65 -23.33 -22.00
C THR A 1024 -38.19 -23.49 -22.05
N GLY A 1025 -38.90 -22.38 -21.84
CA GLY A 1025 -40.35 -22.29 -21.95
C GLY A 1025 -40.89 -21.10 -21.16
N ARG A 1026 -41.58 -20.16 -21.83
CA ARG A 1026 -42.10 -18.93 -21.21
C ARG A 1026 -42.88 -19.28 -19.93
N PRO A 1027 -42.55 -18.70 -18.76
CA PRO A 1027 -43.50 -18.69 -17.66
C PRO A 1027 -44.75 -17.94 -18.14
N ASP A 1028 -45.92 -18.54 -17.96
CA ASP A 1028 -47.21 -17.90 -18.16
C ASP A 1028 -47.39 -16.84 -17.07
N VAL A 1029 -46.78 -15.67 -17.26
CA VAL A 1029 -46.99 -14.50 -16.40
C VAL A 1029 -48.16 -13.72 -16.98
N SER A 1030 -49.36 -14.25 -16.75
CA SER A 1030 -50.61 -13.50 -16.85
C SER A 1030 -50.80 -12.65 -15.59
N GLU A 1031 -49.94 -11.68 -15.38
CA GLU A 1031 -50.23 -10.50 -14.55
C GLU A 1031 -49.89 -9.25 -15.36
N PRO A 1032 -50.79 -8.24 -15.44
CA PRO A 1032 -50.57 -7.10 -16.30
C PRO A 1032 -49.33 -6.34 -15.83
N LEU A 1033 -48.37 -6.14 -16.75
CA LEU A 1033 -47.38 -5.08 -16.68
C LEU A 1033 -48.11 -3.76 -16.39
N SER A 1034 -48.19 -3.36 -15.12
CA SER A 1034 -48.71 -2.05 -14.75
C SER A 1034 -47.80 -1.01 -15.39
N LYS A 1035 -48.42 -0.11 -16.17
CA LYS A 1035 -47.79 1.07 -16.76
C LYS A 1035 -47.25 1.97 -15.66
N GLU A 1036 -46.05 1.69 -15.21
CA GLU A 1036 -45.12 2.61 -14.55
C GLU A 1036 -43.77 1.89 -14.67
N ARG A 1037 -42.96 2.34 -15.64
CA ARG A 1037 -41.61 1.82 -15.90
C ARG A 1037 -40.71 2.07 -14.71
#